data_AF-A0A0S8FZI2-F1
#
_entry.id   AF-A0A0S8FZI2-F1
#
_cell.length_a   1.000
_cell.length_b   1.000
_cell.length_c   1.000
_cell.angle_alpha   90.00
_cell.angle_beta   90.00
_cell.angle_gamma   90.00
#
_symmetry.space_group_name_H-M   'P 1'
#
loop_
_entity.id
_entity.type
_entity.pdbx_description
1 polymer ?
#
loop_
_entity_poly.entity_id
_entity_poly.type
_entity_poly.pdbx_seq_one_letter_code
_entity_poly.pdbx_strand_id
1 'polypeptide(L)'
;MAGALVAGSSVTALGTVLHVPSQYPTIQAGIDAAVNGDTVLVANGSYTGDGNRDIDFLGKSIVVMSENGPQVTIINCQGSSMDPHRGFCFHSGEQSSSVLQGFTIRNGYSIGDEYGGGIACLGGASPTIAGNAIAANTAVCGGGIHCDSSAALIEGNAISGNTATWGGGINLDRSPAMITGNLVTANAADSGGGIFCVMIPPTIEGNTIIGNTADFGGGVYWLVPIWELQWAGPAPWDRGGRGRELGEERRWISHDSSILAGNRICGNTAQFGAGLYLWGPTPDVIGNLVTGNTAQYVGGGISCNKYCETVIAGNTIAGNEALYGGGISCEFWAAPTVLNSISWENTAPTGSEIYVGEGSSIGVTYSDVEGGWPGEGNIDENPSFVLAGKRDHRLLWESPCIDAGHPDSLDPDGTRSDMGAFFFDQDDYLTLYLTPDTTVVLPGSELGVTYTAINRWGQPEPFWVLTEAVVSSGDTVRVVGPDQYTLPADFTVQRHLTHRVPSAAPFGEYRYRSRIGTPPATLYDEDSFSFEIAPVCDYLIWDADLTPFSGQPIMDALSALGRSSEFVEGPPGNYDLFAYRGLFICLGVYPNNAMIMEGSPEALQIEEYIAAGGSVYLEGGDVWYYDPLVGGHDFGPSFGIIAVTGGSPLMGLLSGVPNSLMPGLAGLTSPYFAANAFFDWLGAIPPAEIIFTMLDMPPDVGVANPTATGGHTIGVSFELGGTTFVEEVVGEFVVFFEG
;
A
#
# COMPACT_ATOMS: atom_id res chain seq x y z
N MET A 1 48.41 25.54 42.37
CA MET A 1 47.64 26.38 41.44
C MET A 1 47.37 25.51 40.22
N ALA A 2 46.27 24.74 40.19
CA ALA A 2 44.90 25.17 39.88
C ALA A 2 44.78 25.76 38.47
N GLY A 3 44.10 25.02 37.60
CA GLY A 3 43.82 25.38 36.21
C GLY A 3 43.26 24.19 35.43
N ALA A 4 42.17 23.59 35.93
CA ALA A 4 41.42 22.58 35.21
C ALA A 4 40.64 23.26 34.07
N LEU A 5 40.86 22.81 32.83
CA LEU A 5 40.03 23.16 31.69
C LEU A 5 38.77 22.27 31.77
N VAL A 6 37.65 22.85 32.18
CA VAL A 6 36.34 22.21 32.10
C VAL A 6 35.95 22.18 30.63
N ALA A 7 35.92 20.97 30.06
CA ALA A 7 35.19 20.73 28.82
C ALA A 7 33.71 20.98 29.11
N GLY A 8 33.13 22.00 28.48
CA GLY A 8 31.69 22.19 28.46
C GLY A 8 31.08 21.03 27.69
N SER A 9 30.51 20.07 28.41
CA SER A 9 29.53 19.15 27.85
C SER A 9 28.34 19.96 27.37
N SER A 10 28.19 20.13 26.06
CA SER A 10 26.92 20.57 25.48
C SER A 10 25.89 19.49 25.78
N VAL A 11 25.05 19.73 26.78
CA VAL A 11 23.80 19.02 26.95
C VAL A 11 22.99 19.33 25.69
N THR A 12 22.83 18.35 24.80
CA THR A 12 21.78 18.40 23.79
C THR A 12 20.46 18.47 24.57
N ALA A 13 19.80 19.62 24.51
CA ALA A 13 18.44 19.72 25.02
C ALA A 13 17.60 18.67 24.27
N LEU A 14 16.85 17.84 25.00
CA LEU A 14 15.84 16.98 24.39
C LEU A 14 14.85 17.90 23.65
N GLY A 15 14.57 17.58 22.38
CA GLY A 15 13.57 18.29 21.60
C GLY A 15 12.21 18.31 22.30
N THR A 16 11.47 19.39 22.13
CA THR A 16 10.11 19.53 22.66
C THR A 16 9.12 18.89 21.69
N VAL A 17 8.02 18.36 22.21
CA VAL A 17 6.88 17.88 21.41
C VAL A 17 5.84 19.00 21.30
N LEU A 18 5.54 19.42 20.07
CA LEU A 18 4.54 20.43 19.74
C LEU A 18 3.30 19.71 19.18
N HIS A 19 2.13 19.89 19.79
CA HIS A 19 0.93 19.15 19.44
C HIS A 19 0.03 19.92 18.47
N VAL A 20 -0.34 19.29 17.36
CA VAL A 20 -1.29 19.80 16.37
C VAL A 20 -2.55 18.91 16.40
N PRO A 21 -3.78 19.47 16.50
CA PRO A 21 -4.10 20.89 16.52
C PRO A 21 -4.15 21.54 17.93
N SER A 22 -3.97 20.75 19.00
CA SER A 22 -4.33 21.17 20.37
C SER A 22 -3.52 22.36 20.90
N GLN A 23 -2.27 22.53 20.45
CA GLN A 23 -1.43 23.70 20.79
C GLN A 23 -1.30 24.66 19.60
N TYR A 24 -1.19 24.13 18.39
CA TYR A 24 -1.04 24.91 17.16
C TYR A 24 -2.12 24.52 16.17
N PRO A 25 -2.87 25.47 15.58
CA PRO A 25 -4.07 25.16 14.81
C PRO A 25 -3.81 24.45 13.48
N THR A 26 -2.58 24.52 12.95
CA THR A 26 -2.18 23.88 11.69
C THR A 26 -0.79 23.27 11.80
N ILE A 27 -0.48 22.35 10.89
CA ILE A 27 0.83 21.69 10.85
C ILE A 27 1.93 22.72 10.60
N GLN A 28 1.73 23.63 9.65
CA GLN A 28 2.69 24.71 9.37
C GLN A 28 2.89 25.61 10.61
N ALA A 29 1.84 25.94 11.37
CA ALA A 29 2.00 26.74 12.59
C ALA A 29 2.84 26.00 13.66
N GLY A 30 2.70 24.68 13.75
CA GLY A 30 3.57 23.84 14.58
C GLY A 30 5.02 23.89 14.11
N ILE A 31 5.26 23.74 12.81
CA ILE A 31 6.60 23.84 12.20
C ILE A 31 7.20 25.22 12.42
N ASP A 32 6.44 26.30 12.23
CA ASP A 32 6.89 27.69 12.40
C ASP A 32 7.42 27.93 13.80
N ALA A 33 6.74 27.37 14.82
CA ALA A 33 7.13 27.46 16.22
C ALA A 33 8.29 26.52 16.61
N ALA A 34 8.42 25.37 15.94
CA ALA A 34 9.46 24.39 16.22
C ALA A 34 10.88 24.93 15.97
N VAL A 35 11.84 24.46 16.75
CA VAL A 35 13.28 24.63 16.51
C VAL A 35 13.95 23.28 16.23
N ASN A 36 15.17 23.30 15.69
CA ASN A 36 15.90 22.06 15.38
C ASN A 36 15.96 21.12 16.59
N GLY A 37 15.61 19.86 16.36
CA GLY A 37 15.52 18.80 17.36
C GLY A 37 14.10 18.53 17.87
N ASP A 38 13.16 19.45 17.66
CA ASP A 38 11.77 19.28 18.10
C ASP A 38 10.98 18.26 17.25
N THR A 39 9.85 17.83 17.80
CA THR A 39 8.85 17.00 17.12
C THR A 39 7.53 17.75 17.02
N VAL A 40 6.98 17.86 15.81
CA VAL A 40 5.59 18.26 15.56
C VAL A 40 4.75 16.99 15.50
N LEU A 41 3.99 16.72 16.57
CA LEU A 41 3.14 15.54 16.70
C LEU A 41 1.70 15.89 16.30
N VAL A 42 1.20 15.22 15.27
CA VAL A 42 -0.09 15.49 14.64
C VAL A 42 -1.10 14.44 15.06
N ALA A 43 -2.16 14.86 15.75
CA ALA A 43 -3.25 14.00 16.19
C ALA A 43 -4.08 13.48 15.00
N ASN A 44 -4.91 12.46 15.24
CA ASN A 44 -5.82 11.90 14.23
C ASN A 44 -6.71 13.00 13.61
N GLY A 45 -7.01 12.85 12.33
CA GLY A 45 -7.88 13.75 11.62
C GLY A 45 -7.53 13.90 10.14
N SER A 46 -8.44 14.58 9.43
CA SER A 46 -8.23 15.01 8.04
C SER A 46 -7.86 16.50 8.02
N TYR A 47 -6.64 16.78 7.60
CA TYR A 47 -6.07 18.11 7.55
C TYR A 47 -6.17 18.66 6.12
N THR A 48 -6.84 19.80 5.99
CA THR A 48 -7.15 20.49 4.72
C THR A 48 -6.89 21.98 4.84
N GLY A 49 -6.88 22.67 3.69
CA GLY A 49 -6.75 24.12 3.62
C GLY A 49 -5.38 24.67 4.00
N ASP A 50 -5.29 26.00 4.04
CA ASP A 50 -4.04 26.72 4.21
C ASP A 50 -3.33 26.38 5.55
N GLY A 51 -2.03 26.14 5.47
CA GLY A 51 -1.21 25.71 6.62
C GLY A 51 -1.22 24.20 6.89
N ASN A 52 -2.03 23.43 6.15
CA ASN A 52 -2.06 21.97 6.18
C ASN A 52 -1.80 21.34 4.79
N ARG A 53 -1.54 22.16 3.78
CA ARG A 53 -1.10 21.80 2.43
C ARG A 53 0.06 22.72 2.04
N ASP A 54 0.86 22.29 1.06
CA ASP A 54 2.12 22.92 0.67
C ASP A 54 3.06 23.17 1.86
N ILE A 55 3.12 22.20 2.78
CA ILE A 55 3.82 22.33 4.05
C ILE A 55 5.34 22.40 3.81
N ASP A 56 5.98 23.43 4.35
CA ASP A 56 7.42 23.70 4.23
C ASP A 56 8.11 23.51 5.59
N PHE A 57 9.17 22.71 5.61
CA PHE A 57 9.99 22.47 6.80
C PHE A 57 10.93 23.64 7.13
N LEU A 58 11.08 24.61 6.23
CA LEU A 58 11.88 25.82 6.40
C LEU A 58 13.36 25.52 6.68
N GLY A 59 13.89 24.41 6.14
CA GLY A 59 15.26 23.97 6.38
C GLY A 59 15.51 23.45 7.80
N LYS A 60 14.45 23.22 8.59
CA LYS A 60 14.56 22.79 9.99
C LYS A 60 14.83 21.29 10.10
N SER A 61 15.71 20.94 11.03
CA SER A 61 16.01 19.57 11.41
C SER A 61 15.02 19.12 12.49
N ILE A 62 13.79 18.83 12.10
CA ILE A 62 12.68 18.45 12.98
C ILE A 62 12.03 17.14 12.51
N VAL A 63 11.29 16.50 13.40
CA VAL A 63 10.41 15.38 13.06
C VAL A 63 8.98 15.90 12.96
N VAL A 64 8.30 15.68 11.85
CA VAL A 64 6.84 15.85 11.73
C VAL A 64 6.26 14.45 11.59
N MET A 65 5.45 14.05 12.56
CA MET A 65 4.90 12.69 12.58
C MET A 65 3.44 12.64 13.05
N SER A 66 2.70 11.65 12.55
CA SER A 66 1.38 11.34 13.09
C SER A 66 1.47 10.63 14.44
N GLU A 67 0.40 10.75 15.23
CA GLU A 67 0.29 10.07 16.51
C GLU A 67 -0.05 8.58 16.36
N ASN A 68 -0.99 8.24 15.48
CA ASN A 68 -1.52 6.87 15.32
C ASN A 68 -1.40 6.32 13.89
N GLY A 69 -0.45 6.85 13.10
CA GLY A 69 -0.13 6.31 11.78
C GLY A 69 -1.03 6.80 10.63
N PRO A 70 -0.73 6.32 9.41
CA PRO A 70 -1.28 6.90 8.18
C PRO A 70 -2.77 6.62 8.00
N GLN A 71 -3.30 5.56 8.62
CA GLN A 71 -4.70 5.14 8.45
C GLN A 71 -5.71 6.18 8.97
N VAL A 72 -5.31 6.97 9.98
CA VAL A 72 -6.20 7.91 10.68
C VAL A 72 -5.70 9.36 10.67
N THR A 73 -4.52 9.62 10.08
CA THR A 73 -3.93 10.97 9.99
C THR A 73 -3.70 11.33 8.53
N ILE A 74 -4.61 12.11 7.97
CA ILE A 74 -4.73 12.32 6.53
C ILE A 74 -4.42 13.78 6.20
N ILE A 75 -3.48 13.99 5.30
CA ILE A 75 -3.23 15.26 4.62
C ILE A 75 -3.96 15.20 3.28
N ASN A 76 -5.09 15.90 3.19
CA ASN A 76 -5.86 16.00 1.96
C ASN A 76 -5.57 17.35 1.29
N CYS A 77 -4.76 17.32 0.24
CA CYS A 77 -4.23 18.52 -0.40
C CYS A 77 -5.30 19.33 -1.13
N GLN A 78 -6.41 18.67 -1.54
CA GLN A 78 -7.49 19.26 -2.33
C GLN A 78 -7.00 19.92 -3.63
N GLY A 79 -5.90 19.41 -4.19
CA GLY A 79 -5.27 19.94 -5.39
C GLY A 79 -6.11 19.66 -6.63
N SER A 80 -6.17 20.63 -7.54
CA SER A 80 -6.80 20.49 -8.85
C SER A 80 -6.06 21.30 -9.92
N SER A 81 -6.44 21.12 -11.19
CA SER A 81 -5.89 21.93 -12.29
C SER A 81 -6.20 23.42 -12.18
N MET A 82 -7.24 23.80 -11.44
CA MET A 82 -7.64 25.19 -11.21
C MET A 82 -7.02 25.76 -9.93
N ASP A 83 -6.64 24.90 -8.99
CA ASP A 83 -6.08 25.25 -7.69
C ASP A 83 -5.02 24.19 -7.30
N PRO A 84 -3.82 24.25 -7.88
CA PRO A 84 -2.80 23.23 -7.70
C PRO A 84 -2.18 23.33 -6.30
N HIS A 85 -2.22 22.23 -5.56
CA HIS A 85 -1.70 22.10 -4.20
C HIS A 85 -1.09 20.72 -3.99
N ARG A 86 -0.02 20.64 -3.19
CA ARG A 86 0.62 19.38 -2.79
C ARG A 86 0.59 19.21 -1.27
N GLY A 87 1.11 18.10 -0.77
CA GLY A 87 1.20 17.86 0.67
C GLY A 87 2.38 18.61 1.28
N PHE A 88 3.59 18.26 0.83
CA PHE A 88 4.85 18.75 1.39
C PHE A 88 5.81 19.24 0.32
N CYS A 89 6.56 20.29 0.64
CA CYS A 89 7.61 20.84 -0.21
C CYS A 89 8.89 21.05 0.61
N PHE A 90 9.92 20.27 0.33
CA PHE A 90 11.27 20.43 0.90
C PHE A 90 12.13 21.18 -0.10
N HIS A 91 12.51 22.42 0.21
CA HIS A 91 13.25 23.28 -0.74
C HIS A 91 14.20 24.26 -0.06
N SER A 92 14.41 24.13 1.25
CA SER A 92 15.13 25.10 2.08
C SER A 92 16.41 24.50 2.68
N GLY A 93 16.94 23.42 2.07
CA GLY A 93 18.20 22.79 2.46
C GLY A 93 18.05 21.74 3.57
N GLU A 94 16.87 21.12 3.67
CA GLU A 94 16.58 20.03 4.60
C GLU A 94 17.55 18.87 4.43
N GLN A 95 17.83 18.18 5.54
CA GLN A 95 18.75 17.04 5.60
C GLN A 95 18.00 15.81 6.10
N SER A 96 18.68 14.67 6.24
CA SER A 96 18.04 13.42 6.68
C SER A 96 17.42 13.48 8.07
N SER A 97 17.78 14.49 8.88
CA SER A 97 17.16 14.78 10.18
C SER A 97 15.88 15.61 10.09
N SER A 98 15.47 16.04 8.90
CA SER A 98 14.14 16.55 8.58
C SER A 98 13.27 15.35 8.18
N VAL A 99 12.46 14.86 9.12
CA VAL A 99 11.75 13.58 9.00
C VAL A 99 10.25 13.82 8.84
N LEU A 100 9.65 13.20 7.82
CA LEU A 100 8.21 13.13 7.60
C LEU A 100 7.73 11.68 7.77
N GLN A 101 6.83 11.44 8.73
CA GLN A 101 6.45 10.08 9.09
C GLN A 101 4.97 9.85 9.43
N GLY A 102 4.41 8.76 8.91
CA GLY A 102 3.14 8.21 9.38
C GLY A 102 1.89 8.91 8.84
N PHE A 103 1.94 9.62 7.73
CA PHE A 103 0.77 10.31 7.16
C PHE A 103 0.19 9.58 5.95
N THR A 104 -1.13 9.67 5.76
CA THR A 104 -1.70 9.55 4.43
C THR A 104 -1.58 10.90 3.72
N ILE A 105 -1.03 10.96 2.52
CA ILE A 105 -0.89 12.19 1.71
C ILE A 105 -1.56 11.95 0.36
N ARG A 106 -2.64 12.69 0.09
CA ARG A 106 -3.50 12.41 -1.07
C ARG A 106 -4.13 13.63 -1.71
N ASN A 107 -4.67 13.41 -2.90
CA ASN A 107 -5.36 14.41 -3.71
C ASN A 107 -4.49 15.63 -3.98
N GLY A 108 -3.18 15.44 -4.04
CA GLY A 108 -2.24 16.45 -4.48
C GLY A 108 -2.27 16.58 -6.00
N TYR A 109 -2.15 17.82 -6.47
CA TYR A 109 -2.14 18.17 -7.89
C TYR A 109 -1.11 19.26 -8.16
N SER A 110 -0.15 18.98 -9.04
CA SER A 110 0.82 19.99 -9.50
C SER A 110 0.77 20.17 -11.02
N ILE A 111 0.92 21.42 -11.47
CA ILE A 111 1.06 21.80 -12.88
C ILE A 111 2.47 22.30 -13.18
N GLY A 112 2.95 21.99 -14.39
CA GLY A 112 4.23 22.47 -14.90
C GLY A 112 5.44 21.66 -14.42
N ASP A 113 6.63 22.15 -14.79
CA ASP A 113 7.92 21.53 -14.50
C ASP A 113 8.40 21.83 -13.06
N GLU A 114 7.52 22.16 -12.12
CA GLU A 114 7.88 22.39 -10.71
C GLU A 114 7.06 21.44 -9.80
N TYR A 115 7.76 20.41 -9.36
CA TYR A 115 7.33 19.01 -9.43
C TYR A 115 6.74 18.42 -8.14
N GLY A 116 6.13 17.22 -8.20
CA GLY A 116 5.66 16.42 -7.05
C GLY A 116 4.19 16.62 -6.70
N GLY A 117 3.35 15.62 -6.94
CA GLY A 117 1.90 15.70 -6.66
C GLY A 117 1.62 15.60 -5.16
N GLY A 118 2.19 14.60 -4.50
CA GLY A 118 2.13 14.47 -3.04
C GLY A 118 3.26 15.22 -2.33
N ILE A 119 4.51 14.86 -2.65
CA ILE A 119 5.71 15.38 -2.00
C ILE A 119 6.73 15.85 -3.04
N ALA A 120 7.34 17.01 -2.80
CA ALA A 120 8.42 17.55 -3.61
C ALA A 120 9.69 17.74 -2.77
N CYS A 121 10.82 17.19 -3.23
CA CYS A 121 12.15 17.41 -2.68
C CYS A 121 13.00 18.14 -3.72
N LEU A 122 13.30 19.42 -3.49
CA LEU A 122 13.86 20.33 -4.47
C LEU A 122 15.16 20.96 -3.97
N GLY A 123 15.97 21.47 -4.90
CA GLY A 123 17.11 22.34 -4.58
C GLY A 123 18.18 21.67 -3.71
N GLY A 124 18.31 20.35 -3.76
CA GLY A 124 19.25 19.60 -2.93
C GLY A 124 18.76 19.23 -1.52
N ALA A 125 17.51 19.58 -1.18
CA ALA A 125 16.90 19.11 0.07
C ALA A 125 16.87 17.58 0.09
N SER A 126 17.36 16.96 1.16
CA SER A 126 17.55 15.52 1.29
C SER A 126 16.88 14.98 2.57
N PRO A 127 15.55 15.09 2.69
CA PRO A 127 14.80 14.67 3.87
C PRO A 127 14.71 13.14 4.02
N THR A 128 14.22 12.69 5.17
CA THR A 128 13.76 11.31 5.38
C THR A 128 12.23 11.27 5.26
N ILE A 129 11.71 10.44 4.36
CA ILE A 129 10.29 10.19 4.13
C ILE A 129 10.02 8.73 4.49
N ALA A 130 9.36 8.49 5.63
CA ALA A 130 9.25 7.15 6.19
C ALA A 130 7.82 6.75 6.60
N GLY A 131 7.39 5.53 6.29
CA GLY A 131 6.14 4.99 6.85
C GLY A 131 4.87 5.76 6.48
N ASN A 132 4.84 6.43 5.33
CA ASN A 132 3.68 7.19 4.85
C ASN A 132 2.88 6.38 3.82
N ALA A 133 1.60 6.70 3.69
CA ALA A 133 0.74 6.26 2.59
C ALA A 133 0.54 7.43 1.60
N ILE A 134 1.18 7.38 0.43
CA ILE A 134 1.18 8.47 -0.54
C ILE A 134 0.35 8.02 -1.73
N ALA A 135 -0.87 8.52 -1.84
CA ALA A 135 -1.87 7.94 -2.73
C ALA A 135 -2.71 8.94 -3.50
N ALA A 136 -3.16 8.55 -4.70
CA ALA A 136 -4.09 9.33 -5.52
C ALA A 136 -3.62 10.77 -5.81
N ASN A 137 -2.31 10.96 -5.94
CA ASN A 137 -1.73 12.25 -6.30
C ASN A 137 -1.42 12.30 -7.80
N THR A 138 -1.56 13.49 -8.39
CA THR A 138 -1.35 13.73 -9.82
C THR A 138 -0.33 14.83 -10.04
N ALA A 139 0.63 14.62 -10.94
CA ALA A 139 1.58 15.65 -11.31
C ALA A 139 2.11 15.46 -12.73
N VAL A 140 2.96 16.37 -13.19
CA VAL A 140 3.78 16.13 -14.39
C VAL A 140 4.95 15.18 -14.05
N CYS A 141 5.59 15.40 -12.91
CA CYS A 141 6.72 14.63 -12.41
C CYS A 141 6.43 14.15 -10.99
N GLY A 142 6.59 12.86 -10.74
CA GLY A 142 6.48 12.28 -9.40
C GLY A 142 5.07 12.45 -8.88
N GLY A 143 4.12 11.64 -9.37
CA GLY A 143 2.73 11.72 -8.93
C GLY A 143 2.66 11.65 -7.42
N GLY A 144 3.29 10.62 -6.83
CA GLY A 144 3.50 10.53 -5.38
C GLY A 144 4.63 11.42 -4.89
N ILE A 145 5.87 11.09 -5.26
CA ILE A 145 7.09 11.77 -4.79
C ILE A 145 7.93 12.23 -5.97
N HIS A 146 8.38 13.47 -5.94
CA HIS A 146 9.42 13.96 -6.83
C HIS A 146 10.67 14.39 -6.07
N CYS A 147 11.84 14.02 -6.58
CA CYS A 147 13.14 14.47 -6.13
C CYS A 147 13.91 15.13 -7.29
N ASP A 148 14.39 16.36 -7.08
CA ASP A 148 15.36 17.05 -7.93
C ASP A 148 16.65 17.31 -7.15
N SER A 149 17.75 16.73 -7.63
CA SER A 149 19.08 16.89 -7.06
C SER A 149 19.16 16.49 -5.58
N SER A 150 18.29 15.58 -5.14
CA SER A 150 18.06 15.22 -3.74
C SER A 150 18.62 13.84 -3.38
N ALA A 151 19.26 13.74 -2.22
CA ALA A 151 19.69 12.47 -1.62
C ALA A 151 18.69 11.96 -0.56
N ALA A 152 17.39 12.18 -0.79
CA ALA A 152 16.34 11.78 0.15
C ALA A 152 16.39 10.27 0.47
N LEU A 153 16.06 9.94 1.71
CA LEU A 153 15.77 8.57 2.13
C LEU A 153 14.27 8.35 2.05
N ILE A 154 13.84 7.45 1.17
CA ILE A 154 12.45 7.04 0.99
C ILE A 154 12.34 5.60 1.49
N GLU A 155 11.77 5.41 2.67
CA GLU A 155 11.77 4.11 3.37
C GLU A 155 10.40 3.67 3.89
N GLY A 156 10.03 2.41 3.62
CA GLY A 156 8.85 1.82 4.26
C GLY A 156 7.52 2.52 3.93
N ASN A 157 7.44 3.22 2.79
CA ASN A 157 6.21 3.91 2.38
C ASN A 157 5.34 3.00 1.50
N ALA A 158 4.03 3.21 1.56
CA ALA A 158 3.06 2.71 0.59
C ALA A 158 2.75 3.82 -0.42
N ILE A 159 3.13 3.64 -1.69
CA ILE A 159 3.00 4.63 -2.75
C ILE A 159 2.08 4.06 -3.82
N SER A 160 0.84 4.54 -3.88
CA SER A 160 -0.21 3.85 -4.64
C SER A 160 -1.18 4.73 -5.41
N GLY A 161 -1.58 4.30 -6.61
CA GLY A 161 -2.63 4.98 -7.37
C GLY A 161 -2.26 6.42 -7.79
N ASN A 162 -0.97 6.74 -7.84
CA ASN A 162 -0.51 8.06 -8.26
C ASN A 162 -0.32 8.09 -9.78
N THR A 163 -0.53 9.25 -10.38
CA THR A 163 -0.48 9.44 -11.84
C THR A 163 0.50 10.56 -12.21
N ALA A 164 1.35 10.34 -13.21
CA ALA A 164 2.23 11.38 -13.73
C ALA A 164 2.59 11.25 -15.22
N THR A 165 3.34 12.19 -15.79
CA THR A 165 4.04 11.97 -17.06
C THR A 165 5.33 11.17 -16.83
N TRP A 166 6.09 11.54 -15.79
CA TRP A 166 7.33 10.88 -15.40
C TRP A 166 7.28 10.45 -13.93
N GLY A 167 7.45 9.16 -13.66
CA GLY A 167 7.44 8.62 -12.31
C GLY A 167 6.06 8.70 -11.68
N GLY A 168 5.16 7.77 -12.01
CA GLY A 168 3.79 7.76 -11.46
C GLY A 168 3.84 7.73 -9.94
N GLY A 169 4.58 6.76 -9.38
CA GLY A 169 4.90 6.70 -7.96
C GLY A 169 5.99 7.67 -7.57
N ILE A 170 7.21 7.45 -8.06
CA ILE A 170 8.42 8.21 -7.71
C ILE A 170 9.13 8.70 -8.97
N ASN A 171 9.49 9.99 -9.00
CA ASN A 171 10.41 10.54 -9.98
C ASN A 171 11.71 11.02 -9.31
N LEU A 172 12.85 10.60 -9.86
CA LEU A 172 14.18 11.00 -9.45
C LEU A 172 14.92 11.69 -10.60
N ASP A 173 14.96 13.02 -10.56
CA ASP A 173 15.78 13.83 -11.46
C ASP A 173 17.10 14.19 -10.77
N ARG A 174 18.23 13.77 -11.35
CA ARG A 174 19.59 14.05 -10.82
C ARG A 174 19.73 13.72 -9.33
N SER A 175 19.02 12.70 -8.85
CA SER A 175 18.84 12.45 -7.42
C SER A 175 19.48 11.12 -6.99
N PRO A 176 20.58 11.13 -6.20
CA PRO A 176 21.17 9.92 -5.63
C PRO A 176 20.37 9.45 -4.38
N ALA A 177 19.06 9.37 -4.50
CA ALA A 177 18.16 8.98 -3.41
C ALA A 177 18.33 7.49 -3.06
N MET A 178 18.02 7.13 -1.82
CA MET A 178 17.92 5.75 -1.36
C MET A 178 16.45 5.37 -1.22
N ILE A 179 16.01 4.38 -2.01
CA ILE A 179 14.63 3.87 -2.01
C ILE A 179 14.68 2.45 -1.45
N THR A 180 14.14 2.24 -0.25
CA THR A 180 14.20 0.93 0.41
C THR A 180 12.94 0.50 1.14
N GLY A 181 12.60 -0.78 1.06
CA GLY A 181 11.47 -1.35 1.79
C GLY A 181 10.10 -0.75 1.44
N ASN A 182 9.97 -0.08 0.29
CA ASN A 182 8.71 0.56 -0.10
C ASN A 182 7.81 -0.42 -0.88
N LEU A 183 6.50 -0.21 -0.75
CA LEU A 183 5.48 -0.79 -1.62
C LEU A 183 5.05 0.25 -2.65
N VAL A 184 5.45 0.07 -3.91
CA VAL A 184 5.09 0.95 -5.04
C VAL A 184 4.10 0.21 -5.93
N THR A 185 2.81 0.54 -5.81
CA THR A 185 1.74 -0.26 -6.41
C THR A 185 0.72 0.53 -7.21
N ALA A 186 0.25 -0.01 -8.34
CA ALA A 186 -0.85 0.56 -9.12
C ALA A 186 -0.68 2.05 -9.51
N ASN A 187 0.56 2.50 -9.72
CA ASN A 187 0.84 3.84 -10.21
C ASN A 187 0.89 3.85 -11.74
N ALA A 188 0.59 5.00 -12.35
CA ALA A 188 0.52 5.17 -13.79
C ALA A 188 1.35 6.35 -14.28
N ALA A 189 2.10 6.17 -15.37
CA ALA A 189 2.77 7.28 -16.05
C ALA A 189 3.04 7.03 -17.53
N ASP A 190 3.49 8.04 -18.29
CA ASP A 190 4.03 7.78 -19.64
C ASP A 190 5.39 7.07 -19.52
N SER A 191 6.18 7.42 -18.51
CA SER A 191 7.54 6.90 -18.28
C SER A 191 7.78 6.60 -16.81
N GLY A 192 8.10 5.35 -16.48
CA GLY A 192 8.33 4.89 -15.11
C GLY A 192 7.03 4.89 -14.31
N GLY A 193 6.16 3.91 -14.54
CA GLY A 193 4.86 3.83 -13.87
C GLY A 193 5.04 3.81 -12.34
N GLY A 194 5.89 2.91 -11.86
CA GLY A 194 6.34 2.89 -10.47
C GLY A 194 7.40 3.96 -10.21
N ILE A 195 8.58 3.81 -10.81
CA ILE A 195 9.76 4.65 -10.56
C ILE A 195 10.38 5.10 -11.88
N PHE A 196 10.64 6.40 -12.01
CA PHE A 196 11.46 6.97 -13.08
C PHE A 196 12.75 7.56 -12.51
N CYS A 197 13.89 7.17 -13.09
CA CYS A 197 15.22 7.64 -12.70
C CYS A 197 15.94 8.25 -13.89
N VAL A 198 16.50 9.45 -13.71
CA VAL A 198 17.26 10.13 -14.77
C VAL A 198 18.56 10.77 -14.28
N MET A 199 19.60 10.65 -15.11
CA MET A 199 20.95 11.24 -14.96
C MET A 199 21.81 10.73 -13.79
N ILE A 200 21.43 11.03 -12.54
CA ILE A 200 22.24 10.64 -11.36
C ILE A 200 21.63 9.40 -10.74
N PRO A 201 22.43 8.36 -10.52
CA PRO A 201 21.89 7.04 -10.26
C PRO A 201 21.53 6.84 -8.76
N PRO A 202 20.27 6.53 -8.41
CA PRO A 202 19.86 6.18 -7.04
C PRO A 202 20.27 4.77 -6.62
N THR A 203 20.00 4.43 -5.35
CA THR A 203 19.96 3.04 -4.85
C THR A 203 18.52 2.61 -4.69
N ILE A 204 18.14 1.46 -5.26
CA ILE A 204 16.78 0.89 -5.18
C ILE A 204 16.91 -0.52 -4.64
N GLU A 205 16.62 -0.71 -3.35
CA GLU A 205 16.89 -1.96 -2.65
C GLU A 205 15.70 -2.50 -1.85
N GLY A 206 15.39 -3.79 -2.00
CA GLY A 206 14.40 -4.45 -1.14
C GLY A 206 12.98 -3.90 -1.28
N ASN A 207 12.64 -3.31 -2.43
CA ASN A 207 11.31 -2.76 -2.67
C ASN A 207 10.38 -3.77 -3.34
N THR A 208 9.09 -3.57 -3.15
CA THR A 208 8.03 -4.30 -3.85
C THR A 208 7.35 -3.36 -4.84
N ILE A 209 7.55 -3.59 -6.14
CA ILE A 209 7.09 -2.73 -7.24
C ILE A 209 6.11 -3.53 -8.10
N ILE A 210 4.81 -3.32 -7.88
CA ILE A 210 3.77 -4.23 -8.38
C ILE A 210 2.65 -3.51 -9.14
N GLY A 211 2.21 -4.07 -10.26
CA GLY A 211 0.97 -3.62 -10.92
C GLY A 211 1.00 -2.19 -11.44
N ASN A 212 2.18 -1.61 -11.65
CA ASN A 212 2.32 -0.27 -12.19
C ASN A 212 2.25 -0.29 -13.73
N THR A 213 1.77 0.79 -14.32
CA THR A 213 1.49 0.89 -15.75
C THR A 213 2.21 2.08 -16.37
N ALA A 214 2.89 1.88 -17.51
CA ALA A 214 3.43 2.99 -18.30
C ALA A 214 3.57 2.71 -19.80
N ASP A 215 3.95 3.71 -20.60
CA ASP A 215 4.42 3.41 -21.96
C ASP A 215 5.84 2.83 -21.93
N PHE A 216 6.72 3.40 -21.11
CA PHE A 216 8.11 2.94 -20.92
C PHE A 216 8.39 2.62 -19.45
N GLY A 217 8.80 1.39 -19.14
CA GLY A 217 9.14 1.01 -17.76
C GLY A 217 7.93 1.01 -16.84
N GLY A 218 7.09 -0.02 -16.92
CA GLY A 218 5.91 -0.13 -16.06
C GLY A 218 6.31 -0.09 -14.58
N GLY A 219 7.26 -0.95 -14.18
CA GLY A 219 7.87 -0.95 -12.86
C GLY A 219 8.89 0.18 -12.70
N VAL A 220 10.04 0.04 -13.35
CA VAL A 220 11.13 1.02 -13.29
C VAL A 220 11.58 1.41 -14.70
N TYR A 221 11.73 2.71 -14.95
CA TYR A 221 12.45 3.22 -16.10
C TYR A 221 13.70 3.97 -15.64
N TRP A 222 14.86 3.46 -16.05
CA TRP A 222 16.15 4.09 -15.91
C TRP A 222 16.62 4.73 -17.22
N LEU A 223 16.85 6.05 -17.21
CA LEU A 223 17.29 6.81 -18.38
C LEU A 223 18.58 7.59 -18.11
N VAL A 224 19.62 7.34 -18.89
CA VAL A 224 20.79 8.22 -18.97
C VAL A 224 20.97 8.75 -20.40
N PRO A 225 20.68 10.04 -20.66
CA PRO A 225 20.76 10.59 -22.01
C PRO A 225 22.22 10.76 -22.49
N ILE A 226 22.54 10.12 -23.62
CA ILE A 226 23.89 10.05 -24.20
C ILE A 226 24.46 11.37 -24.76
N TRP A 227 23.71 12.47 -24.75
CA TRP A 227 24.16 13.77 -25.29
C TRP A 227 24.91 14.60 -24.24
N GLU A 228 24.75 14.32 -22.94
CA GLU A 228 25.52 14.99 -21.87
C GLU A 228 26.91 14.38 -21.66
N LEU A 229 27.14 13.13 -22.11
CA LEU A 229 28.48 12.53 -22.16
C LEU A 229 29.41 13.20 -23.19
N GLN A 230 28.89 14.05 -24.08
CA GLN A 230 29.68 14.75 -25.10
C GLN A 230 30.56 15.89 -24.53
N TRP A 231 30.40 16.29 -23.27
CA TRP A 231 31.26 17.31 -22.64
C TRP A 231 32.55 16.75 -22.00
N ALA A 232 32.75 15.43 -22.00
CA ALA A 232 34.02 14.80 -21.61
C ALA A 232 35.08 14.77 -22.75
N GLY A 233 34.79 15.39 -23.90
CA GLY A 233 35.69 15.49 -25.06
C GLY A 233 35.22 14.64 -26.25
N PRO A 234 35.53 15.04 -27.50
CA PRO A 234 34.83 14.53 -28.66
C PRO A 234 35.32 13.12 -29.04
N ALA A 235 34.41 12.15 -29.15
CA ALA A 235 34.69 10.94 -29.91
C ALA A 235 34.42 11.23 -31.40
N PRO A 236 35.44 11.11 -32.28
CA PRO A 236 35.29 11.36 -33.70
C PRO A 236 34.61 10.16 -34.37
N TRP A 237 33.60 10.47 -35.17
CA TRP A 237 33.01 9.62 -36.20
C TRP A 237 34.10 9.08 -37.15
N ASP A 238 34.45 7.78 -37.11
CA ASP A 238 34.72 7.04 -38.35
C ASP A 238 34.67 5.51 -38.20
N ARG A 239 33.88 4.93 -39.10
CA ARG A 239 33.86 3.61 -39.73
C ARG A 239 34.80 2.50 -39.25
N GLY A 240 34.17 1.32 -39.11
CA GLY A 240 34.74 0.06 -39.60
C GLY A 240 34.97 -0.95 -38.50
N GLY A 241 34.26 -2.08 -38.59
CA GLY A 241 34.32 -3.17 -37.64
C GLY A 241 35.74 -3.64 -37.34
N ARG A 242 35.92 -4.02 -36.08
CA ARG A 242 36.60 -5.24 -35.62
C ARG A 242 36.59 -5.19 -34.10
N GLY A 243 36.28 -6.33 -33.49
CA GLY A 243 36.49 -6.54 -32.07
C GLY A 243 37.85 -5.98 -31.67
N ARG A 244 37.83 -5.08 -30.70
CA ARG A 244 39.02 -4.73 -29.96
C ARG A 244 38.77 -5.29 -28.56
N GLU A 245 39.54 -6.30 -28.24
CA GLU A 245 40.09 -6.50 -26.91
C GLU A 245 40.43 -5.11 -26.35
N LEU A 246 39.57 -4.59 -25.48
CA LEU A 246 39.90 -3.44 -24.67
C LEU A 246 40.67 -4.01 -23.48
N GLY A 247 41.99 -4.00 -23.64
CA GLY A 247 42.91 -4.02 -22.53
C GLY A 247 42.49 -2.98 -21.50
N GLU A 248 42.72 -3.37 -20.25
CA GLU A 248 42.62 -2.62 -19.02
C GLU A 248 42.92 -1.12 -19.22
N GLU A 249 42.15 -0.25 -18.53
CA GLU A 249 42.27 1.22 -18.48
C GLU A 249 41.33 2.08 -19.35
N ARG A 250 40.07 1.65 -19.53
CA ARG A 250 38.95 2.60 -19.49
C ARG A 250 37.96 2.18 -18.42
N ARG A 251 38.28 2.49 -17.16
CA ARG A 251 37.25 2.66 -16.13
C ARG A 251 36.45 3.89 -16.55
N TRP A 252 35.38 3.63 -17.30
CA TRP A 252 34.18 4.47 -17.26
C TRP A 252 33.90 4.69 -15.78
N ILE A 253 33.68 5.94 -15.39
CA ILE A 253 33.51 6.38 -14.00
C ILE A 253 32.86 5.25 -13.20
N SER A 254 33.57 4.75 -12.20
CA SER A 254 33.11 3.68 -11.35
C SER A 254 31.74 4.07 -10.77
N HIS A 255 30.67 3.44 -11.27
CA HIS A 255 29.31 3.56 -10.74
C HIS A 255 29.16 2.71 -9.47
N ASP A 256 30.21 2.64 -8.63
CA ASP A 256 30.39 1.75 -7.47
C ASP A 256 29.33 1.93 -6.35
N SER A 257 28.23 2.64 -6.61
CA SER A 257 27.18 2.95 -5.62
C SER A 257 25.74 2.76 -6.12
N SER A 258 25.49 2.43 -7.39
CA SER A 258 24.11 2.40 -7.89
C SER A 258 23.68 1.01 -8.26
N ILE A 259 22.86 0.46 -7.36
CA ILE A 259 22.45 -0.92 -7.36
C ILE A 259 20.92 -0.93 -7.37
N LEU A 260 20.36 -1.74 -8.28
CA LEU A 260 18.97 -2.17 -8.21
C LEU A 260 19.01 -3.61 -7.68
N ALA A 261 18.76 -3.80 -6.38
CA ALA A 261 18.93 -5.12 -5.74
C ALA A 261 17.82 -5.60 -4.81
N GLY A 262 17.62 -6.91 -4.78
CA GLY A 262 16.68 -7.55 -3.85
C GLY A 262 15.23 -7.10 -4.03
N ASN A 263 14.87 -6.52 -5.17
CA ASN A 263 13.53 -6.00 -5.41
C ASN A 263 12.62 -7.09 -5.97
N ARG A 264 11.33 -7.01 -5.61
CA ARG A 264 10.25 -7.78 -6.24
C ARG A 264 9.51 -6.89 -7.23
N ILE A 265 9.73 -7.12 -8.52
CA ILE A 265 9.17 -6.34 -9.63
C ILE A 265 8.19 -7.22 -10.39
N CYS A 266 6.89 -7.03 -10.15
CA CYS A 266 5.90 -8.02 -10.54
C CYS A 266 4.59 -7.48 -11.09
N GLY A 267 4.04 -8.09 -12.14
CA GLY A 267 2.72 -7.72 -12.65
C GLY A 267 2.64 -6.32 -13.25
N ASN A 268 3.78 -5.68 -13.54
CA ASN A 268 3.79 -4.37 -14.17
C ASN A 268 3.49 -4.49 -15.66
N THR A 269 2.87 -3.45 -16.24
CA THR A 269 2.46 -3.43 -17.64
C THR A 269 3.10 -2.25 -18.36
N ALA A 270 3.63 -2.46 -19.56
CA ALA A 270 4.07 -1.35 -20.40
C ALA A 270 3.97 -1.58 -21.91
N GLN A 271 4.26 -0.56 -22.72
CA GLN A 271 4.54 -0.82 -24.14
C GLN A 271 5.95 -1.38 -24.33
N PHE A 272 6.95 -0.83 -23.59
CA PHE A 272 8.36 -1.22 -23.66
C PHE A 272 8.94 -1.40 -22.25
N GLY A 273 9.56 -2.55 -21.96
CA GLY A 273 10.24 -2.82 -20.69
C GLY A 273 9.30 -2.84 -19.50
N ALA A 274 8.39 -3.82 -19.38
CA ALA A 274 7.33 -3.72 -18.39
C ALA A 274 7.82 -3.83 -16.94
N GLY A 275 8.73 -4.75 -16.63
CA GLY A 275 9.41 -4.77 -15.34
C GLY A 275 10.44 -3.65 -15.22
N LEU A 276 11.50 -3.73 -16.04
CA LEU A 276 12.62 -2.79 -16.08
C LEU A 276 12.85 -2.32 -17.52
N TYR A 277 12.88 -1.00 -17.73
CA TYR A 277 13.35 -0.39 -18.97
C TYR A 277 14.65 0.36 -18.70
N LEU A 278 15.76 -0.13 -19.26
CA LEU A 278 17.12 0.36 -19.02
C LEU A 278 17.68 0.99 -20.29
N TRP A 279 17.98 2.29 -20.25
CA TRP A 279 18.48 3.04 -21.39
C TRP A 279 19.77 3.79 -21.04
N GLY A 280 20.86 3.46 -21.76
CA GLY A 280 22.17 4.08 -21.59
C GLY A 280 23.05 3.32 -20.58
N PRO A 281 24.13 3.93 -20.05
CA PRO A 281 24.82 3.38 -18.90
C PRO A 281 23.86 3.35 -17.70
N THR A 282 23.77 2.20 -17.06
CA THR A 282 22.67 1.80 -16.15
C THR A 282 23.24 1.11 -14.91
N PRO A 283 22.44 0.95 -13.83
CA PRO A 283 22.92 0.31 -12.61
C PRO A 283 23.12 -1.18 -12.85
N ASP A 284 23.83 -1.84 -11.95
CA ASP A 284 23.80 -3.30 -11.90
C ASP A 284 22.46 -3.76 -11.32
N VAL A 285 21.90 -4.79 -11.92
CA VAL A 285 20.63 -5.42 -11.56
C VAL A 285 20.96 -6.73 -10.86
N ILE A 286 20.85 -6.78 -9.53
CA ILE A 286 21.40 -7.86 -8.72
C ILE A 286 20.35 -8.49 -7.79
N GLY A 287 20.17 -9.81 -7.77
CA GLY A 287 19.35 -10.43 -6.72
C GLY A 287 17.84 -10.13 -6.82
N ASN A 288 17.33 -9.69 -7.97
CA ASN A 288 15.93 -9.27 -8.10
C ASN A 288 15.04 -10.39 -8.60
N LEU A 289 13.79 -10.35 -8.14
CA LEU A 289 12.70 -11.16 -8.66
C LEU A 289 11.86 -10.34 -9.65
N VAL A 290 12.03 -10.59 -10.94
CA VAL A 290 11.32 -9.88 -12.02
C VAL A 290 10.33 -10.83 -12.68
N THR A 291 9.05 -10.77 -12.28
CA THR A 291 8.10 -11.84 -12.63
C THR A 291 6.72 -11.39 -13.07
N GLY A 292 6.13 -12.06 -14.06
CA GLY A 292 4.75 -11.82 -14.45
C GLY A 292 4.50 -10.41 -15.02
N ASN A 293 5.53 -9.74 -15.55
CA ASN A 293 5.40 -8.42 -16.17
C ASN A 293 5.05 -8.56 -17.66
N THR A 294 4.24 -7.65 -18.19
CA THR A 294 3.70 -7.74 -19.55
C THR A 294 4.01 -6.49 -20.36
N ALA A 295 4.85 -6.62 -21.39
CA ALA A 295 5.14 -5.56 -22.35
C ALA A 295 4.40 -5.80 -23.67
N GLN A 296 3.89 -4.75 -24.31
CA GLN A 296 3.25 -4.89 -25.62
C GLN A 296 4.26 -5.28 -26.71
N TYR A 297 5.48 -4.72 -26.66
CA TYR A 297 6.46 -4.86 -27.73
C TYR A 297 7.73 -5.60 -27.31
N VAL A 298 8.45 -5.12 -26.31
CA VAL A 298 9.80 -5.64 -26.00
C VAL A 298 10.06 -5.72 -24.51
N GLY A 299 10.79 -6.74 -24.08
CA GLY A 299 11.32 -6.85 -22.72
C GLY A 299 10.21 -6.90 -21.68
N GLY A 300 9.48 -8.01 -21.60
CA GLY A 300 8.43 -8.17 -20.58
C GLY A 300 9.02 -7.98 -19.18
N GLY A 301 10.10 -8.71 -18.88
CA GLY A 301 10.89 -8.56 -17.66
C GLY A 301 11.83 -7.35 -17.72
N ILE A 302 12.89 -7.44 -18.51
CA ILE A 302 13.97 -6.46 -18.60
C ILE A 302 14.23 -6.08 -20.05
N SER A 303 14.29 -4.79 -20.35
CA SER A 303 14.68 -4.29 -21.66
C SER A 303 15.93 -3.41 -21.57
N CYS A 304 17.01 -3.86 -22.21
CA CYS A 304 18.28 -3.14 -22.29
C CYS A 304 18.41 -2.42 -23.63
N ASN A 305 18.60 -1.10 -23.59
CA ASN A 305 18.56 -0.23 -24.77
C ASN A 305 19.74 0.74 -24.83
N LYS A 306 20.17 1.07 -26.05
CA LYS A 306 21.10 2.17 -26.38
C LYS A 306 22.40 2.16 -25.56
N TYR A 307 23.34 1.30 -25.93
CA TYR A 307 24.65 1.19 -25.26
C TYR A 307 24.54 0.79 -23.77
N CYS A 308 23.48 0.07 -23.40
CA CYS A 308 23.34 -0.51 -22.07
C CYS A 308 24.35 -1.65 -21.89
N GLU A 309 25.24 -1.53 -20.90
CA GLU A 309 26.29 -2.51 -20.57
C GLU A 309 26.11 -3.08 -19.14
N THR A 310 24.87 -3.04 -18.60
CA THR A 310 24.55 -3.47 -17.23
C THR A 310 24.95 -4.93 -16.95
N VAL A 311 25.33 -5.20 -15.70
CA VAL A 311 25.43 -6.55 -15.16
C VAL A 311 24.09 -6.97 -14.57
N ILE A 312 23.56 -8.09 -15.04
CA ILE A 312 22.35 -8.75 -14.55
C ILE A 312 22.80 -10.01 -13.81
N ALA A 313 22.94 -9.94 -12.49
CA ALA A 313 23.51 -11.01 -11.67
C ALA A 313 22.55 -11.57 -10.61
N GLY A 314 22.44 -12.89 -10.46
CA GLY A 314 21.63 -13.46 -9.37
C GLY A 314 20.15 -13.11 -9.47
N ASN A 315 19.57 -12.91 -10.67
CA ASN A 315 18.16 -12.55 -10.78
C ASN A 315 17.33 -13.76 -11.16
N THR A 316 16.07 -13.78 -10.73
CA THR A 316 15.05 -14.69 -11.26
C THR A 316 14.08 -13.89 -12.12
N ILE A 317 14.11 -14.13 -13.43
CA ILE A 317 13.31 -13.45 -14.45
C ILE A 317 12.34 -14.47 -15.01
N ALA A 318 11.08 -14.47 -14.55
CA ALA A 318 10.18 -15.57 -14.86
C ALA A 318 8.72 -15.19 -15.16
N GLY A 319 8.08 -15.92 -16.07
CA GLY A 319 6.66 -15.71 -16.37
C GLY A 319 6.34 -14.35 -17.00
N ASN A 320 7.32 -13.65 -17.57
CA ASN A 320 7.11 -12.34 -18.20
C ASN A 320 6.72 -12.50 -19.68
N GLU A 321 5.95 -11.55 -20.21
CA GLU A 321 5.37 -11.63 -21.56
C GLU A 321 5.73 -10.40 -22.40
N ALA A 322 6.13 -10.61 -23.66
CA ALA A 322 6.31 -9.57 -24.66
C ALA A 322 6.17 -10.08 -26.11
N LEU A 323 6.17 -9.18 -27.09
CA LEU A 323 6.29 -9.59 -28.50
C LEU A 323 7.72 -10.06 -28.85
N TYR A 324 8.74 -9.43 -28.24
CA TYR A 324 10.16 -9.80 -28.36
C TYR A 324 10.84 -9.78 -26.98
N GLY A 325 11.49 -10.87 -26.58
CA GLY A 325 12.19 -10.91 -25.28
C GLY A 325 11.19 -10.85 -24.13
N GLY A 326 10.48 -11.96 -23.88
CA GLY A 326 9.59 -12.04 -22.72
C GLY A 326 10.36 -11.78 -21.43
N GLY A 327 11.49 -12.46 -21.24
CA GLY A 327 12.42 -12.25 -20.13
C GLY A 327 13.27 -11.01 -20.33
N ILE A 328 14.28 -11.10 -21.20
CA ILE A 328 15.26 -10.05 -21.48
C ILE A 328 15.21 -9.66 -22.97
N SER A 329 15.20 -8.35 -23.27
CA SER A 329 15.45 -7.84 -24.62
C SER A 329 16.68 -6.93 -24.67
N CYS A 330 17.46 -7.02 -25.75
CA CYS A 330 18.65 -6.19 -25.98
C CYS A 330 18.56 -5.48 -27.34
N GLU A 331 18.47 -4.16 -27.35
CA GLU A 331 18.26 -3.37 -28.56
C GLU A 331 19.19 -2.15 -28.65
N PHE A 332 19.39 -1.67 -29.88
CA PHE A 332 20.17 -0.48 -30.18
C PHE A 332 21.59 -0.50 -29.59
N TRP A 333 22.39 -1.50 -29.96
CA TRP A 333 23.78 -1.64 -29.50
C TRP A 333 23.92 -1.82 -27.98
N ALA A 334 22.91 -2.42 -27.33
CA ALA A 334 23.05 -2.91 -25.97
C ALA A 334 24.00 -4.11 -25.92
N ALA A 335 24.77 -4.20 -24.84
CA ALA A 335 25.72 -5.28 -24.57
C ALA A 335 25.75 -5.68 -23.07
N PRO A 336 24.60 -6.01 -22.45
CA PRO A 336 24.59 -6.44 -21.05
C PRO A 336 25.27 -7.79 -20.85
N THR A 337 25.60 -8.09 -19.60
CA THR A 337 26.07 -9.41 -19.18
C THR A 337 25.12 -10.03 -18.16
N VAL A 338 24.91 -11.33 -18.26
CA VAL A 338 24.03 -12.11 -17.38
C VAL A 338 24.86 -13.18 -16.68
N LEU A 339 24.73 -13.25 -15.36
CA LEU A 339 25.51 -14.15 -14.50
C LEU A 339 24.61 -14.72 -13.40
N ASN A 340 24.79 -15.98 -13.01
CA ASN A 340 24.11 -16.59 -11.86
C ASN A 340 22.59 -16.39 -11.86
N SER A 341 21.96 -16.25 -13.02
CA SER A 341 20.55 -15.86 -13.11
C SER A 341 19.71 -17.00 -13.64
N ILE A 342 18.41 -16.96 -13.36
CA ILE A 342 17.41 -17.84 -13.93
C ILE A 342 16.52 -17.02 -14.87
N SER A 343 16.39 -17.45 -16.12
CA SER A 343 15.38 -16.97 -17.08
C SER A 343 14.50 -18.14 -17.48
N TRP A 344 13.25 -18.13 -17.02
CA TRP A 344 12.37 -19.31 -17.11
C TRP A 344 10.89 -18.96 -17.32
N GLU A 345 10.16 -19.76 -18.10
CA GLU A 345 8.72 -19.60 -18.33
C GLU A 345 8.33 -18.22 -18.92
N ASN A 346 9.26 -17.51 -19.56
CA ASN A 346 8.93 -16.26 -20.21
C ASN A 346 8.28 -16.56 -21.58
N THR A 347 7.42 -15.65 -22.04
CA THR A 347 6.63 -15.86 -23.26
C THR A 347 6.86 -14.72 -24.24
N ALA A 348 7.37 -15.07 -25.43
CA ALA A 348 7.33 -14.18 -26.57
C ALA A 348 7.27 -14.97 -27.89
N PRO A 349 6.60 -14.46 -28.93
CA PRO A 349 6.69 -15.03 -30.27
C PRO A 349 8.11 -15.12 -30.82
N THR A 350 9.04 -14.28 -30.36
CA THR A 350 10.46 -14.33 -30.74
C THR A 350 11.36 -14.11 -29.53
N GLY A 351 12.18 -15.10 -29.19
CA GLY A 351 13.12 -15.05 -28.09
C GLY A 351 12.42 -14.91 -26.74
N SER A 352 11.67 -15.93 -26.31
CA SER A 352 10.95 -15.94 -25.03
C SER A 352 11.83 -15.51 -23.87
N GLU A 353 12.95 -16.21 -23.66
CA GLU A 353 13.86 -15.89 -22.57
C GLU A 353 14.72 -14.68 -22.88
N ILE A 354 15.38 -14.69 -24.03
CA ILE A 354 16.32 -13.65 -24.42
C ILE A 354 16.12 -13.33 -25.90
N TYR A 355 15.92 -12.05 -26.20
CA TYR A 355 15.92 -11.50 -27.55
C TYR A 355 17.08 -10.52 -27.73
N VAL A 356 17.85 -10.71 -28.82
CA VAL A 356 18.96 -9.82 -29.20
C VAL A 356 18.66 -9.20 -30.56
N GLY A 357 18.39 -7.89 -30.56
CA GLY A 357 18.14 -7.09 -31.75
C GLY A 357 19.41 -6.84 -32.58
N GLU A 358 19.23 -6.37 -33.80
CA GLU A 358 20.33 -6.13 -34.74
C GLU A 358 21.33 -5.10 -34.16
N GLY A 359 22.61 -5.48 -34.14
CA GLY A 359 23.70 -4.63 -33.65
C GLY A 359 23.93 -4.69 -32.13
N SER A 360 23.08 -5.38 -31.37
CA SER A 360 23.26 -5.67 -29.94
C SER A 360 23.97 -7.01 -29.70
N SER A 361 24.41 -7.24 -28.48
CA SER A 361 24.95 -8.51 -28.00
C SER A 361 24.56 -8.76 -26.54
N ILE A 362 24.73 -9.99 -26.06
CA ILE A 362 24.58 -10.33 -24.65
C ILE A 362 25.57 -11.45 -24.31
N GLY A 363 26.27 -11.32 -23.20
CA GLY A 363 27.08 -12.40 -22.62
C GLY A 363 26.30 -13.07 -21.51
N VAL A 364 26.17 -14.40 -21.53
CA VAL A 364 25.47 -15.15 -20.47
C VAL A 364 26.37 -16.27 -20.00
N THR A 365 26.60 -16.36 -18.69
CA THR A 365 27.44 -17.41 -18.08
C THR A 365 26.85 -17.85 -16.74
N TYR A 366 27.10 -19.10 -16.35
CA TYR A 366 26.62 -19.69 -15.09
C TYR A 366 25.16 -19.36 -14.79
N SER A 367 24.30 -19.42 -15.81
CA SER A 367 22.89 -19.07 -15.70
C SER A 367 22.02 -20.20 -16.27
N ASP A 368 20.81 -20.32 -15.74
CA ASP A 368 19.81 -21.24 -16.22
C ASP A 368 18.85 -20.51 -17.16
N VAL A 369 18.78 -20.95 -18.40
CA VAL A 369 17.99 -20.28 -19.45
C VAL A 369 17.18 -21.32 -20.19
N GLU A 370 15.86 -21.21 -20.11
CA GLU A 370 14.94 -22.15 -20.78
C GLU A 370 15.19 -22.20 -22.31
N GLY A 371 15.40 -23.41 -22.82
CA GLY A 371 15.75 -23.65 -24.23
C GLY A 371 17.24 -23.47 -24.55
N GLY A 372 18.04 -23.15 -23.54
CA GLY A 372 19.50 -23.09 -23.55
C GLY A 372 20.09 -21.80 -24.14
N TRP A 373 21.25 -21.41 -23.61
CA TRP A 373 22.02 -20.27 -24.12
C TRP A 373 23.53 -20.55 -24.12
N PRO A 374 24.27 -20.18 -25.19
CA PRO A 374 25.71 -20.40 -25.25
C PRO A 374 26.46 -19.59 -24.18
N GLY A 375 27.34 -20.27 -23.44
CA GLY A 375 28.17 -19.65 -22.42
C GLY A 375 28.78 -20.70 -21.50
N GLU A 376 29.83 -20.31 -20.76
CA GLU A 376 30.42 -21.19 -19.75
C GLU A 376 29.45 -21.37 -18.58
N GLY A 377 29.28 -22.62 -18.13
CA GLY A 377 28.49 -22.94 -16.95
C GLY A 377 26.98 -22.78 -17.07
N ASN A 378 26.45 -22.38 -18.23
CA ASN A 378 25.00 -22.28 -18.43
C ASN A 378 24.35 -23.66 -18.44
N ILE A 379 23.13 -23.71 -17.91
CA ILE A 379 22.26 -24.90 -17.90
C ILE A 379 20.91 -24.57 -18.54
N ASP A 380 20.13 -25.61 -18.83
CA ASP A 380 18.77 -25.57 -19.37
C ASP A 380 18.01 -26.73 -18.69
N GLU A 381 17.69 -26.54 -17.41
CA GLU A 381 17.09 -27.57 -16.57
C GLU A 381 16.00 -26.92 -15.72
N ASN A 382 14.91 -27.63 -15.42
CA ASN A 382 13.81 -27.03 -14.67
C ASN A 382 14.28 -26.52 -13.29
N PRO A 383 14.19 -25.21 -12.98
CA PRO A 383 14.63 -24.64 -11.70
C PRO A 383 13.99 -25.25 -10.47
N SER A 384 12.88 -25.97 -10.63
CA SER A 384 12.16 -26.63 -9.54
C SER A 384 11.76 -25.64 -8.45
N PHE A 385 11.11 -24.54 -8.87
CA PHE A 385 10.54 -23.56 -7.96
C PHE A 385 9.48 -24.17 -7.05
N VAL A 386 9.36 -23.65 -5.82
CA VAL A 386 8.36 -24.09 -4.84
C VAL A 386 6.95 -24.04 -5.43
N LEU A 387 6.50 -22.88 -5.89
CA LEU A 387 5.18 -22.66 -6.50
C LEU A 387 5.21 -21.43 -7.44
N ALA A 388 5.84 -21.56 -8.61
CA ALA A 388 5.98 -20.49 -9.60
C ALA A 388 4.62 -19.85 -10.00
N GLY A 389 3.56 -20.67 -10.16
CA GLY A 389 2.21 -20.18 -10.46
C GLY A 389 1.57 -19.32 -9.36
N LYS A 390 2.11 -19.34 -8.15
CA LYS A 390 1.77 -18.45 -7.02
C LYS A 390 2.83 -17.38 -6.78
N ARG A 391 3.76 -17.22 -7.73
CA ARG A 391 4.89 -16.29 -7.70
C ARG A 391 5.87 -16.53 -6.55
N ASP A 392 5.97 -17.77 -6.10
CA ASP A 392 6.98 -18.25 -5.16
C ASP A 392 8.07 -18.99 -5.93
N HIS A 393 9.17 -18.26 -6.17
CA HIS A 393 10.31 -18.71 -6.98
C HIS A 393 11.51 -19.09 -6.11
N ARG A 394 11.30 -19.38 -4.82
CA ARG A 394 12.31 -20.05 -4.01
C ARG A 394 12.58 -21.44 -4.60
N LEU A 395 13.79 -21.95 -4.42
CA LEU A 395 14.21 -23.24 -4.96
C LEU A 395 13.76 -24.38 -4.04
N LEU A 396 13.37 -25.51 -4.64
CA LEU A 396 13.28 -26.78 -3.93
C LEU A 396 14.67 -27.42 -3.82
N TRP A 397 14.87 -28.25 -2.79
CA TRP A 397 16.15 -28.92 -2.50
C TRP A 397 16.74 -29.70 -3.70
N GLU A 398 15.91 -30.27 -4.58
CA GLU A 398 16.37 -31.03 -5.74
C GLU A 398 16.69 -30.15 -6.96
N SER A 399 16.62 -28.83 -6.80
CA SER A 399 16.82 -27.90 -7.91
C SER A 399 18.20 -28.06 -8.54
N PRO A 400 18.29 -28.11 -9.88
CA PRO A 400 19.56 -28.10 -10.60
C PRO A 400 20.29 -26.76 -10.49
N CYS A 401 19.62 -25.72 -10.02
CA CYS A 401 20.19 -24.38 -9.84
C CYS A 401 20.99 -24.24 -8.54
N ILE A 402 20.86 -25.19 -7.61
CA ILE A 402 21.61 -25.20 -6.35
C ILE A 402 23.08 -25.54 -6.62
N ASP A 403 24.02 -24.81 -6.02
CA ASP A 403 25.47 -24.94 -6.18
C ASP A 403 25.95 -24.81 -7.65
N ALA A 404 25.17 -24.17 -8.52
CA ALA A 404 25.37 -24.20 -9.97
C ALA A 404 25.94 -22.90 -10.56
N GLY A 405 25.86 -21.78 -9.84
CA GLY A 405 26.34 -20.44 -10.23
C GLY A 405 27.86 -20.34 -10.32
N HIS A 406 28.44 -19.15 -10.45
CA HIS A 406 29.88 -18.98 -10.69
C HIS A 406 30.73 -19.63 -9.56
N PRO A 407 31.78 -20.42 -9.86
CA PRO A 407 32.59 -21.14 -8.87
C PRO A 407 33.28 -20.27 -7.81
N ASP A 408 33.55 -19.01 -8.14
CA ASP A 408 34.16 -18.03 -7.22
C ASP A 408 33.12 -17.19 -6.44
N SER A 409 31.82 -17.45 -6.62
CA SER A 409 30.73 -16.80 -5.89
C SER A 409 30.19 -17.76 -4.84
N LEU A 410 29.89 -17.25 -3.64
CA LEU A 410 29.36 -18.04 -2.53
C LEU A 410 28.06 -17.43 -2.01
N ASP A 411 27.15 -18.30 -1.58
CA ASP A 411 25.93 -17.91 -0.88
C ASP A 411 26.17 -17.62 0.60
N PRO A 412 25.19 -17.04 1.32
CA PRO A 412 25.35 -16.71 2.74
C PRO A 412 25.70 -17.89 3.67
N ASP A 413 25.32 -19.12 3.30
CA ASP A 413 25.67 -20.37 4.00
C ASP A 413 27.09 -20.87 3.67
N GLY A 414 27.77 -20.21 2.73
CA GLY A 414 29.16 -20.49 2.33
C GLY A 414 29.31 -21.58 1.28
N THR A 415 28.22 -22.11 0.72
CA THR A 415 28.25 -23.01 -0.44
C THR A 415 28.43 -22.21 -1.74
N ARG A 416 28.58 -22.90 -2.88
CA ARG A 416 28.78 -22.21 -4.16
C ARG A 416 27.46 -21.54 -4.53
N SER A 417 27.51 -20.32 -5.04
CA SER A 417 26.27 -19.59 -5.30
C SER A 417 25.28 -20.37 -6.16
N ASP A 418 24.04 -20.38 -5.72
CA ASP A 418 22.89 -20.80 -6.49
C ASP A 418 22.64 -19.85 -7.66
N MET A 419 21.96 -20.35 -8.69
CA MET A 419 21.42 -19.48 -9.73
C MET A 419 20.08 -18.90 -9.28
N GLY A 420 19.84 -17.63 -9.57
CA GLY A 420 18.57 -16.94 -9.31
C GLY A 420 18.62 -15.98 -8.12
N ALA A 421 17.45 -15.41 -7.80
CA ALA A 421 17.27 -14.40 -6.74
C ALA A 421 17.23 -14.97 -5.33
N PHE A 422 17.07 -16.28 -5.18
CA PHE A 422 17.01 -16.96 -3.90
C PHE A 422 18.01 -18.09 -3.90
N PHE A 423 18.85 -18.13 -2.87
CA PHE A 423 19.62 -19.31 -2.54
C PHE A 423 18.77 -20.25 -1.67
N PHE A 424 19.14 -21.53 -1.68
CA PHE A 424 18.62 -22.55 -0.79
C PHE A 424 19.59 -22.72 0.37
N ASP A 425 19.16 -22.44 1.61
CA ASP A 425 20.03 -22.60 2.78
C ASP A 425 20.36 -24.09 3.02
N GLN A 426 21.62 -24.45 2.79
CA GLN A 426 22.10 -25.81 2.92
C GLN A 426 22.55 -26.17 4.35
N ASP A 427 22.46 -25.28 5.33
CA ASP A 427 22.61 -25.62 6.75
C ASP A 427 21.31 -26.21 7.34
N ASP A 428 20.15 -25.86 6.79
CA ASP A 428 18.84 -26.31 7.27
C ASP A 428 18.46 -27.72 6.78
N TYR A 429 18.59 -28.73 7.63
CA TYR A 429 18.23 -30.10 7.27
C TYR A 429 16.72 -30.34 7.19
N LEU A 430 15.91 -29.45 7.79
CA LEU A 430 14.46 -29.44 7.67
C LEU A 430 13.96 -28.01 7.38
N THR A 431 13.52 -27.76 6.16
CA THR A 431 13.10 -26.42 5.67
C THR A 431 11.57 -26.33 5.56
N LEU A 432 11.01 -25.14 5.80
CA LEU A 432 9.61 -24.79 5.66
C LEU A 432 9.44 -23.56 4.78
N TYR A 433 8.59 -23.68 3.76
CA TYR A 433 8.11 -22.55 2.98
C TYR A 433 6.59 -22.43 3.07
N LEU A 434 6.12 -21.20 3.26
CA LEU A 434 4.72 -20.81 3.25
C LEU A 434 4.43 -19.99 2.00
N THR A 435 3.46 -20.44 1.21
CA THR A 435 2.99 -19.71 0.02
C THR A 435 1.50 -19.41 0.16
N PRO A 436 1.08 -18.14 0.37
CA PRO A 436 -0.33 -17.80 0.42
C PRO A 436 -0.98 -17.85 -0.97
N ASP A 437 -2.29 -18.14 -1.01
CA ASP A 437 -3.08 -18.00 -2.23
C ASP A 437 -3.29 -16.54 -2.64
N THR A 438 -3.41 -15.66 -1.64
CA THR A 438 -3.60 -14.21 -1.76
C THR A 438 -3.04 -13.55 -0.50
N THR A 439 -2.62 -12.29 -0.63
CA THR A 439 -2.20 -11.45 0.50
C THR A 439 -3.30 -10.47 0.92
N VAL A 440 -4.49 -10.54 0.31
CA VAL A 440 -5.68 -9.77 0.73
C VAL A 440 -6.85 -10.73 0.83
N VAL A 441 -7.52 -10.75 1.99
CA VAL A 441 -8.67 -11.62 2.27
C VAL A 441 -9.81 -10.82 2.88
N LEU A 442 -11.05 -11.23 2.60
CA LEU A 442 -12.24 -10.67 3.23
C LEU A 442 -12.49 -11.30 4.60
N PRO A 443 -13.06 -10.57 5.58
CA PRO A 443 -13.63 -11.18 6.78
C PRO A 443 -14.60 -12.32 6.43
N GLY A 444 -14.63 -13.36 7.25
CA GLY A 444 -15.54 -14.50 7.03
C GLY A 444 -15.10 -15.49 5.93
N SER A 445 -14.14 -15.09 5.08
CA SER A 445 -13.66 -15.88 3.94
C SER A 445 -12.57 -16.90 4.32
N GLU A 446 -11.96 -17.58 3.35
CA GLU A 446 -10.89 -18.55 3.58
C GLU A 446 -9.53 -17.98 3.17
N LEU A 447 -8.56 -18.04 4.07
CA LEU A 447 -7.14 -17.88 3.77
C LEU A 447 -6.54 -19.24 3.42
N GLY A 448 -6.20 -19.45 2.16
CA GLY A 448 -5.48 -20.63 1.71
C GLY A 448 -3.96 -20.44 1.74
N VAL A 449 -3.23 -21.41 2.29
CA VAL A 449 -1.77 -21.41 2.40
C VAL A 449 -1.22 -22.78 2.03
N THR A 450 -0.24 -22.82 1.13
CA THR A 450 0.52 -24.04 0.86
C THR A 450 1.76 -24.08 1.73
N TYR A 451 1.86 -25.13 2.52
CA TYR A 451 3.04 -25.48 3.31
C TYR A 451 3.90 -26.42 2.47
N THR A 452 5.14 -26.04 2.21
CA THR A 452 6.16 -26.90 1.62
C THR A 452 7.18 -27.23 2.70
N ALA A 453 7.29 -28.50 3.08
CA ALA A 453 8.29 -28.96 4.05
C ALA A 453 9.27 -29.92 3.39
N ILE A 454 10.56 -29.74 3.67
CA ILE A 454 11.67 -30.44 3.01
C ILE A 454 12.54 -31.09 4.09
N ASN A 455 12.69 -32.41 4.09
CA ASN A 455 13.66 -33.10 4.93
C ASN A 455 14.83 -33.56 4.06
N ARG A 456 16.01 -32.99 4.28
CA ARG A 456 17.26 -33.35 3.59
C ARG A 456 18.11 -34.34 4.39
N TRP A 457 17.63 -34.78 5.54
CA TRP A 457 18.31 -35.83 6.27
C TRP A 457 18.00 -37.18 5.62
N GLY A 458 19.04 -37.99 5.42
CA GLY A 458 18.94 -39.40 5.04
C GLY A 458 18.23 -40.31 6.06
N GLN A 459 17.48 -39.77 7.02
CA GLN A 459 16.58 -40.50 7.90
C GLN A 459 15.25 -39.74 8.11
N PRO A 460 14.15 -40.44 8.45
CA PRO A 460 12.89 -39.78 8.79
C PRO A 460 13.04 -38.87 10.02
N GLU A 461 12.53 -37.64 9.94
CA GLU A 461 12.64 -36.64 11.00
C GLU A 461 11.27 -36.29 11.59
N PRO A 462 11.04 -36.49 12.90
CA PRO A 462 9.85 -36.02 13.59
C PRO A 462 9.98 -34.55 13.99
N PHE A 463 8.95 -33.74 13.73
CA PHE A 463 8.93 -32.32 14.05
C PHE A 463 7.52 -31.85 14.45
N TRP A 464 7.45 -30.74 15.16
CA TRP A 464 6.22 -30.07 15.54
C TRP A 464 6.00 -28.84 14.67
N VAL A 465 4.75 -28.58 14.29
CA VAL A 465 4.34 -27.36 13.59
C VAL A 465 3.50 -26.50 14.54
N LEU A 466 3.82 -25.22 14.66
CA LEU A 466 2.99 -24.22 15.34
C LEU A 466 2.82 -23.01 14.42
N THR A 467 1.57 -22.66 14.12
CA THR A 467 1.24 -21.51 13.28
C THR A 467 0.38 -20.51 14.02
N GLU A 468 0.74 -19.23 13.88
CA GLU A 468 0.07 -18.10 14.51
C GLU A 468 -0.17 -17.00 13.47
N ALA A 469 -1.32 -16.33 13.55
CA ALA A 469 -1.57 -15.05 12.90
C ALA A 469 -1.38 -13.95 13.94
N VAL A 470 -0.57 -12.96 13.62
CA VAL A 470 -0.22 -11.85 14.51
C VAL A 470 -0.81 -10.56 13.94
N VAL A 471 -1.74 -9.95 14.67
CA VAL A 471 -2.29 -8.63 14.33
C VAL A 471 -1.19 -7.58 14.55
N SER A 472 -1.23 -6.47 13.83
CA SER A 472 -0.32 -5.33 14.03
C SER A 472 -0.25 -4.81 15.50
N SER A 473 -1.32 -4.98 16.29
CA SER A 473 -1.35 -4.70 17.73
C SER A 473 -0.41 -5.59 18.57
N GLY A 474 0.09 -6.69 17.98
CA GLY A 474 0.89 -7.72 18.63
C GLY A 474 0.07 -8.90 19.15
N ASP A 475 -1.26 -8.85 19.05
CA ASP A 475 -2.13 -9.96 19.44
C ASP A 475 -1.93 -11.17 18.53
N THR A 476 -1.80 -12.35 19.14
CA THR A 476 -1.55 -13.59 18.40
C THR A 476 -2.75 -14.51 18.47
N VAL A 477 -3.25 -14.94 17.31
CA VAL A 477 -4.27 -15.96 17.17
C VAL A 477 -3.61 -17.25 16.71
N ARG A 478 -3.82 -18.35 17.43
CA ARG A 478 -3.30 -19.65 17.02
C ARG A 478 -4.13 -20.21 15.86
N VAL A 479 -3.45 -20.60 14.78
CA VAL A 479 -4.07 -21.09 13.54
C VAL A 479 -3.90 -22.60 13.39
N VAL A 480 -2.70 -23.14 13.66
CA VAL A 480 -2.39 -24.58 13.57
C VAL A 480 -1.52 -25.03 14.74
N GLY A 481 -1.74 -26.26 15.22
CA GLY A 481 -0.86 -26.92 16.17
C GLY A 481 -0.96 -26.45 17.63
N PRO A 482 0.03 -26.77 18.48
CA PRO A 482 1.22 -27.56 18.15
C PRO A 482 0.84 -29.00 17.80
N ASP A 483 1.13 -29.42 16.58
CA ASP A 483 0.87 -30.79 16.09
C ASP A 483 2.18 -31.43 15.66
N GLN A 484 2.33 -32.74 15.88
CA GLN A 484 3.53 -33.48 15.54
C GLN A 484 3.37 -34.24 14.22
N TYR A 485 4.38 -34.16 13.37
CA TYR A 485 4.47 -34.87 12.09
C TYR A 485 5.81 -35.60 11.99
N THR A 486 5.95 -36.45 10.98
CA THR A 486 7.21 -37.10 10.63
C THR A 486 7.37 -37.06 9.12
N LEU A 487 8.45 -36.45 8.65
CA LEU A 487 8.77 -36.41 7.22
C LEU A 487 9.74 -37.55 6.91
N PRO A 488 9.51 -38.35 5.84
CA PRO A 488 10.48 -39.36 5.39
C PRO A 488 11.84 -38.75 5.07
N ALA A 489 12.87 -39.59 4.99
CA ALA A 489 14.20 -39.19 4.55
C ALA A 489 14.19 -38.62 3.13
N ASP A 490 15.01 -37.60 2.87
CA ASP A 490 15.23 -37.01 1.54
C ASP A 490 13.90 -36.73 0.80
N PHE A 491 12.95 -36.09 1.49
CA PHE A 491 11.57 -35.98 1.03
C PHE A 491 11.03 -34.56 1.14
N THR A 492 10.37 -34.11 0.07
CA THR A 492 9.60 -32.87 0.02
C THR A 492 8.11 -33.20 0.04
N VAL A 493 7.34 -32.49 0.87
CA VAL A 493 5.88 -32.55 0.86
C VAL A 493 5.28 -31.16 0.72
N GLN A 494 4.27 -31.04 -0.13
CA GLN A 494 3.44 -29.84 -0.23
C GLN A 494 2.03 -30.16 0.27
N ARG A 495 1.49 -29.30 1.12
CA ARG A 495 0.13 -29.41 1.66
C ARG A 495 -0.55 -28.06 1.67
N HIS A 496 -1.63 -27.96 0.91
CA HIS A 496 -2.53 -26.81 0.95
C HIS A 496 -3.48 -26.94 2.14
N LEU A 497 -3.54 -25.89 2.96
CA LEU A 497 -4.46 -25.74 4.09
C LEU A 497 -5.32 -24.50 3.86
N THR A 498 -6.59 -24.58 4.22
CA THR A 498 -7.47 -23.41 4.27
C THR A 498 -7.85 -23.11 5.71
N HIS A 499 -7.90 -21.81 6.02
CA HIS A 499 -8.23 -21.30 7.34
C HIS A 499 -9.39 -20.32 7.21
N ARG A 500 -10.47 -20.56 7.96
CA ARG A 500 -11.59 -19.61 7.99
C ARG A 500 -11.18 -18.38 8.77
N VAL A 501 -11.22 -17.22 8.11
CA VAL A 501 -11.06 -15.91 8.73
C VAL A 501 -12.35 -15.60 9.50
N PRO A 502 -12.29 -15.27 10.81
CA PRO A 502 -13.49 -14.87 11.55
C PRO A 502 -14.16 -13.65 10.89
N SER A 503 -15.49 -13.63 10.80
CA SER A 503 -16.24 -12.48 10.26
C SER A 503 -16.01 -11.20 11.08
N ALA A 504 -15.76 -11.33 12.38
CA ALA A 504 -15.43 -10.23 13.28
C ALA A 504 -13.92 -9.95 13.40
N ALA A 505 -13.10 -10.49 12.49
CA ALA A 505 -11.67 -10.20 12.50
C ALA A 505 -11.45 -8.71 12.17
N PRO A 506 -10.69 -7.95 12.99
CA PRO A 506 -10.40 -6.55 12.71
C PRO A 506 -9.75 -6.38 11.32
N PHE A 507 -10.13 -5.33 10.60
CA PHE A 507 -9.45 -4.97 9.36
C PHE A 507 -8.00 -4.56 9.63
N GLY A 508 -7.15 -4.77 8.64
CA GLY A 508 -5.75 -4.35 8.64
C GLY A 508 -4.77 -5.49 8.40
N GLU A 509 -3.50 -5.20 8.64
CA GLU A 509 -2.36 -6.09 8.37
C GLU A 509 -2.18 -7.15 9.47
N TYR A 510 -1.96 -8.39 9.01
CA TYR A 510 -1.67 -9.57 9.81
C TYR A 510 -0.39 -10.22 9.31
N ARG A 511 0.43 -10.73 10.22
CA ARG A 511 1.55 -11.63 9.89
C ARG A 511 1.18 -13.07 10.17
N TYR A 512 1.13 -13.91 9.14
CA TYR A 512 1.00 -15.35 9.25
C TYR A 512 2.38 -15.96 9.42
N ARG A 513 2.66 -16.62 10.55
CA ARG A 513 3.97 -17.19 10.89
C ARG A 513 3.83 -18.64 11.28
N SER A 514 4.67 -19.51 10.73
CA SER A 514 4.75 -20.92 11.12
C SER A 514 6.17 -21.33 11.49
N ARG A 515 6.28 -22.15 12.54
CA ARG A 515 7.54 -22.66 13.09
C ARG A 515 7.54 -24.17 13.06
N ILE A 516 8.67 -24.75 12.66
CA ILE A 516 8.92 -26.19 12.78
C ILE A 516 10.09 -26.48 13.71
N GLY A 517 9.99 -27.53 14.52
CA GLY A 517 11.03 -27.82 15.52
C GLY A 517 10.71 -28.93 16.52
N THR A 518 11.50 -29.00 17.59
CA THR A 518 11.21 -29.83 18.77
C THR A 518 11.04 -28.94 20.01
N PRO A 519 9.79 -28.73 20.47
CA PRO A 519 9.51 -27.93 21.66
C PRO A 519 10.18 -28.51 22.91
N PRO A 520 10.56 -27.66 23.89
CA PRO A 520 10.37 -26.20 23.90
C PRO A 520 11.56 -25.40 23.34
N ALA A 521 12.66 -26.06 22.95
CA ALA A 521 13.96 -25.39 22.81
C ALA A 521 14.58 -25.41 21.41
N THR A 522 14.11 -26.28 20.50
CA THR A 522 14.71 -26.40 19.18
C THR A 522 13.76 -25.86 18.12
N LEU A 523 14.16 -24.76 17.48
CA LEU A 523 13.61 -24.32 16.21
C LEU A 523 14.46 -24.97 15.11
N TYR A 524 13.82 -25.64 14.17
CA TYR A 524 14.48 -26.13 12.96
C TYR A 524 14.41 -25.07 11.88
N ASP A 525 13.22 -24.53 11.61
CA ASP A 525 13.02 -23.44 10.64
C ASP A 525 11.73 -22.66 10.95
N GLU A 526 11.61 -21.44 10.42
CA GLU A 526 10.47 -20.54 10.51
C GLU A 526 10.27 -19.80 9.18
N ASP A 527 9.03 -19.73 8.71
CA ASP A 527 8.67 -18.87 7.59
C ASP A 527 7.41 -18.04 7.92
N SER A 528 7.27 -16.89 7.25
CA SER A 528 6.15 -15.99 7.46
C SER A 528 5.85 -15.11 6.25
N PHE A 529 4.60 -14.70 6.13
CA PHE A 529 4.16 -13.68 5.18
C PHE A 529 3.15 -12.72 5.83
N SER A 530 3.02 -11.53 5.27
CA SER A 530 1.96 -10.59 5.66
C SER A 530 0.75 -10.72 4.73
N PHE A 531 -0.44 -10.52 5.28
CA PHE A 531 -1.69 -10.41 4.54
C PHE A 531 -2.61 -9.39 5.20
N GLU A 532 -3.46 -8.77 4.40
CA GLU A 532 -4.45 -7.81 4.87
C GLU A 532 -5.83 -8.45 4.95
N ILE A 533 -6.53 -8.21 6.06
CA ILE A 533 -7.99 -8.36 6.09
C ILE A 533 -8.58 -7.03 5.68
N ALA A 534 -9.18 -6.98 4.49
CA ALA A 534 -9.73 -5.76 3.90
C ALA A 534 -11.23 -5.92 3.60
N PRO A 535 -12.01 -4.84 3.66
CA PRO A 535 -13.40 -4.87 3.24
C PRO A 535 -13.51 -4.99 1.71
N VAL A 536 -14.70 -5.39 1.21
CA VAL A 536 -15.03 -5.33 -0.22
C VAL A 536 -15.09 -3.87 -0.68
N CYS A 537 -15.74 -3.03 0.11
CA CYS A 537 -15.66 -1.58 0.06
C CYS A 537 -15.90 -1.01 1.46
N ASP A 538 -15.56 0.26 1.69
CA ASP A 538 -15.65 0.83 3.04
C ASP A 538 -17.09 0.82 3.56
N TYR A 539 -18.07 1.21 2.75
CA TYR A 539 -19.46 1.33 3.21
C TYR A 539 -20.50 0.71 2.26
N LEU A 540 -21.45 -0.03 2.82
CA LEU A 540 -22.68 -0.40 2.10
C LEU A 540 -23.74 0.66 2.36
N ILE A 541 -24.33 1.19 1.29
CA ILE A 541 -25.47 2.09 1.34
C ILE A 541 -26.69 1.30 0.86
N TRP A 542 -27.54 0.94 1.81
CA TRP A 542 -28.84 0.36 1.51
C TRP A 542 -29.89 1.46 1.57
N ASP A 543 -30.35 1.90 0.40
CA ASP A 543 -31.39 2.91 0.28
C ASP A 543 -32.71 2.28 -0.15
N ALA A 544 -33.56 1.97 0.82
CA ALA A 544 -34.87 1.35 0.61
C ALA A 544 -35.97 2.37 0.29
N ASP A 545 -35.74 3.65 0.57
CA ASP A 545 -36.65 4.76 0.24
C ASP A 545 -35.92 5.81 -0.60
N LEU A 546 -36.16 5.76 -1.90
CA LEU A 546 -35.55 6.67 -2.87
C LEU A 546 -36.18 8.08 -2.85
N THR A 547 -36.97 8.44 -1.83
CA THR A 547 -37.75 9.69 -1.78
C THR A 547 -37.93 10.33 -0.39
N PRO A 548 -37.14 11.37 -0.05
CA PRO A 548 -35.95 11.91 -0.71
C PRO A 548 -34.78 10.92 -0.79
N PHE A 549 -34.01 11.06 -1.85
CA PHE A 549 -32.87 10.20 -2.15
C PHE A 549 -31.70 10.49 -1.19
N SER A 550 -31.56 9.75 -0.10
CA SER A 550 -30.45 9.89 0.86
C SER A 550 -29.18 9.22 0.36
N GLY A 551 -29.28 8.07 -0.32
CA GLY A 551 -28.12 7.23 -0.57
C GLY A 551 -27.10 7.78 -1.58
N GLN A 552 -27.52 8.50 -2.63
CA GLN A 552 -26.58 9.10 -3.62
C GLN A 552 -25.84 10.28 -2.99
N PRO A 553 -26.51 11.22 -2.29
CA PRO A 553 -25.80 12.23 -1.51
C PRO A 553 -24.79 11.64 -0.51
N ILE A 554 -25.14 10.55 0.18
CA ILE A 554 -24.21 9.84 1.07
C ILE A 554 -23.03 9.26 0.28
N MET A 555 -23.28 8.59 -0.84
CA MET A 555 -22.23 8.03 -1.71
C MET A 555 -21.29 9.11 -2.25
N ASP A 556 -21.84 10.25 -2.67
CA ASP A 556 -21.06 11.40 -3.16
C ASP A 556 -20.18 11.97 -2.05
N ALA A 557 -20.72 12.10 -0.83
CA ALA A 557 -19.97 12.55 0.34
C ALA A 557 -18.85 11.57 0.73
N LEU A 558 -19.12 10.26 0.75
CA LEU A 558 -18.12 9.22 0.99
C LEU A 558 -17.00 9.25 -0.06
N SER A 559 -17.36 9.41 -1.33
CA SER A 559 -16.40 9.56 -2.43
C SER A 559 -15.53 10.80 -2.27
N ALA A 560 -16.10 11.93 -1.85
CA ALA A 560 -15.35 13.16 -1.54
C ALA A 560 -14.37 12.97 -0.36
N LEU A 561 -14.71 12.11 0.60
CA LEU A 561 -13.84 11.65 1.67
C LEU A 561 -12.84 10.57 1.21
N GLY A 562 -12.91 10.12 -0.04
CA GLY A 562 -12.16 9.00 -0.62
C GLY A 562 -12.38 7.68 0.10
N ARG A 563 -13.64 7.43 0.48
CA ARG A 563 -14.15 6.15 0.94
C ARG A 563 -14.88 5.48 -0.22
N SER A 564 -14.61 4.20 -0.41
CA SER A 564 -15.31 3.37 -1.37
C SER A 564 -16.67 2.96 -0.81
N SER A 565 -17.70 2.93 -1.66
CA SER A 565 -19.02 2.52 -1.22
C SER A 565 -19.76 1.74 -2.30
N GLU A 566 -20.67 0.87 -1.86
CA GLU A 566 -21.57 0.12 -2.72
C GLU A 566 -23.02 0.54 -2.42
N PHE A 567 -23.84 0.67 -3.46
CA PHE A 567 -25.20 1.18 -3.37
C PHE A 567 -26.22 0.11 -3.77
N VAL A 568 -27.23 -0.10 -2.92
CA VAL A 568 -28.27 -1.12 -3.11
C VAL A 568 -29.66 -0.53 -2.83
N GLU A 569 -30.57 -0.64 -3.80
CA GLU A 569 -31.97 -0.15 -3.68
C GLU A 569 -32.92 -1.19 -3.06
N GLY A 570 -32.56 -2.48 -3.16
CA GLY A 570 -33.36 -3.60 -2.63
C GLY A 570 -32.82 -4.11 -1.29
N PRO A 571 -33.56 -5.01 -0.61
CA PRO A 571 -33.04 -5.65 0.60
C PRO A 571 -31.71 -6.36 0.30
N PRO A 572 -30.70 -6.21 1.17
CA PRO A 572 -29.36 -6.75 0.94
C PRO A 572 -29.37 -8.28 0.87
N GLY A 573 -30.32 -8.97 1.52
CA GLY A 573 -30.59 -10.39 1.31
C GLY A 573 -29.38 -11.31 1.52
N ASN A 574 -28.63 -11.59 0.45
CA ASN A 574 -27.45 -12.47 0.44
C ASN A 574 -26.10 -11.76 0.60
N TYR A 575 -26.09 -10.43 0.77
CA TYR A 575 -24.86 -9.70 1.03
C TYR A 575 -24.25 -10.16 2.37
N ASP A 576 -22.93 -10.24 2.45
CA ASP A 576 -22.25 -10.43 3.74
C ASP A 576 -21.93 -9.06 4.32
N LEU A 577 -22.73 -8.60 5.29
CA LEU A 577 -22.55 -7.27 5.88
C LEU A 577 -21.18 -7.10 6.58
N PHE A 578 -20.55 -8.20 6.98
CA PHE A 578 -19.19 -8.19 7.56
C PHE A 578 -18.10 -7.84 6.54
N ALA A 579 -18.43 -7.80 5.25
CA ALA A 579 -17.52 -7.38 4.21
C ALA A 579 -17.35 -5.84 4.14
N TYR A 580 -18.07 -5.07 4.95
CA TYR A 580 -18.07 -3.60 4.93
C TYR A 580 -17.64 -3.03 6.29
N ARG A 581 -16.98 -1.87 6.31
CA ARG A 581 -16.58 -1.18 7.55
C ARG A 581 -17.76 -0.55 8.28
N GLY A 582 -18.76 -0.10 7.53
CA GLY A 582 -20.01 0.39 8.09
C GLY A 582 -21.16 0.30 7.11
N LEU A 583 -22.36 0.49 7.64
CA LEU A 583 -23.61 0.43 6.88
C LEU A 583 -24.33 1.77 6.99
N PHE A 584 -24.83 2.28 5.87
CA PHE A 584 -25.81 3.36 5.82
C PHE A 584 -27.14 2.79 5.36
N ILE A 585 -28.13 2.76 6.24
CA ILE A 585 -29.44 2.17 5.98
C ILE A 585 -30.48 3.29 5.95
N CYS A 586 -31.03 3.55 4.76
CA CYS A 586 -32.02 4.58 4.52
C CYS A 586 -33.40 3.95 4.33
N LEU A 587 -34.22 3.97 5.38
CA LEU A 587 -35.59 3.44 5.33
C LEU A 587 -36.62 4.52 5.05
N GLY A 588 -36.23 5.78 5.12
CA GLY A 588 -37.05 6.92 4.78
C GLY A 588 -38.18 7.20 5.76
N VAL A 589 -39.10 8.08 5.35
CA VAL A 589 -40.17 8.58 6.20
C VAL A 589 -41.53 8.34 5.53
N TYR A 590 -42.60 8.19 6.33
CA TYR A 590 -43.97 8.06 5.84
C TYR A 590 -44.30 9.03 4.67
N PRO A 591 -45.20 8.71 3.73
CA PRO A 591 -45.88 7.44 3.52
C PRO A 591 -45.08 6.42 2.69
N ASN A 592 -43.84 6.72 2.32
CA ASN A 592 -43.04 5.91 1.39
C ASN A 592 -41.93 5.10 2.07
N ASN A 593 -41.87 5.12 3.41
CA ASN A 593 -40.87 4.41 4.17
C ASN A 593 -40.89 2.90 3.94
N ALA A 594 -39.70 2.31 3.99
CA ALA A 594 -39.51 0.88 4.13
C ALA A 594 -39.55 0.46 5.60
N MET A 595 -39.99 -0.77 5.85
CA MET A 595 -39.97 -1.38 7.18
C MET A 595 -39.19 -2.68 7.13
N ILE A 596 -38.19 -2.83 8.01
CA ILE A 596 -37.48 -4.09 8.22
C ILE A 596 -38.31 -4.92 9.19
N MET A 597 -38.79 -6.09 8.73
CA MET A 597 -39.66 -6.96 9.52
C MET A 597 -38.91 -7.63 10.68
N GLU A 598 -39.56 -7.74 11.84
CA GLU A 598 -39.04 -8.49 12.99
C GLU A 598 -38.68 -9.93 12.58
N GLY A 599 -37.45 -10.34 12.91
CA GLY A 599 -36.93 -11.67 12.60
C GLY A 599 -36.65 -11.94 11.11
N SER A 600 -36.64 -10.91 10.26
CA SER A 600 -36.17 -11.06 8.88
C SER A 600 -34.66 -11.35 8.82
N PRO A 601 -34.15 -11.96 7.73
CA PRO A 601 -32.70 -12.15 7.55
C PRO A 601 -31.91 -10.85 7.68
N GLU A 602 -32.44 -9.75 7.15
CA GLU A 602 -31.81 -8.43 7.22
C GLU A 602 -31.71 -7.94 8.67
N ALA A 603 -32.80 -8.03 9.44
CA ALA A 603 -32.78 -7.64 10.85
C ALA A 603 -31.75 -8.43 11.66
N LEU A 604 -31.76 -9.76 11.50
CA LEU A 604 -30.85 -10.65 12.23
C LEU A 604 -29.38 -10.37 11.86
N GLN A 605 -29.09 -10.13 10.58
CA GLN A 605 -27.72 -9.88 10.14
C GLN A 605 -27.20 -8.51 10.60
N ILE A 606 -28.05 -7.47 10.61
CA ILE A 606 -27.70 -6.15 11.15
C ILE A 606 -27.39 -6.26 12.65
N GLU A 607 -28.21 -6.97 13.42
CA GLU A 607 -27.98 -7.18 14.84
C GLU A 607 -26.70 -7.97 15.12
N GLU A 608 -26.44 -9.03 14.34
CA GLU A 608 -25.19 -9.78 14.43
C GLU A 608 -23.96 -8.92 14.08
N TYR A 609 -24.09 -8.05 13.07
CA TYR A 609 -23.04 -7.10 12.67
C TYR A 609 -22.74 -6.08 13.77
N ILE A 610 -23.77 -5.46 14.37
CA ILE A 610 -23.60 -4.51 15.50
C ILE A 610 -23.01 -5.24 16.72
N ALA A 611 -23.51 -6.43 17.04
CA ALA A 611 -23.01 -7.22 18.17
C ALA A 611 -21.55 -7.63 18.00
N ALA A 612 -21.05 -7.71 16.77
CA ALA A 612 -19.65 -7.99 16.47
C ALA A 612 -18.75 -6.74 16.43
N GLY A 613 -19.29 -5.55 16.70
CA GLY A 613 -18.55 -4.28 16.66
C GLY A 613 -18.61 -3.55 15.33
N GLY A 614 -19.56 -3.90 14.46
CA GLY A 614 -19.82 -3.17 13.22
C GLY A 614 -20.49 -1.81 13.46
N SER A 615 -20.29 -0.88 12.52
CA SER A 615 -20.83 0.48 12.61
C SER A 615 -22.04 0.67 11.69
N VAL A 616 -23.15 1.19 12.21
CA VAL A 616 -24.42 1.28 11.47
C VAL A 616 -25.09 2.64 11.65
N TYR A 617 -25.41 3.27 10.53
CA TYR A 617 -26.31 4.40 10.42
C TYR A 617 -27.68 3.88 9.98
N LEU A 618 -28.73 4.31 10.67
CA LEU A 618 -30.12 3.99 10.35
C LEU A 618 -30.97 5.26 10.40
N GLU A 619 -31.61 5.59 9.28
CA GLU A 619 -32.62 6.64 9.24
C GLU A 619 -34.03 6.09 9.02
N GLY A 620 -34.99 6.72 9.69
CA GLY A 620 -36.38 6.66 9.29
C GLY A 620 -37.37 7.20 10.33
N GLY A 621 -38.48 7.74 9.83
CA GLY A 621 -39.44 8.49 10.65
C GLY A 621 -40.34 7.64 11.53
N ASP A 622 -40.57 6.37 11.13
CA ASP A 622 -41.41 5.40 11.85
C ASP A 622 -40.60 4.26 12.49
N VAL A 623 -39.31 4.15 12.13
CA VAL A 623 -38.42 3.01 12.43
C VAL A 623 -38.27 2.77 13.94
N TRP A 624 -38.33 3.83 14.74
CA TRP A 624 -37.99 3.77 16.16
C TRP A 624 -39.21 3.52 17.04
N TYR A 625 -40.37 4.07 16.70
CA TYR A 625 -41.58 3.99 17.51
C TYR A 625 -42.70 3.20 16.85
N TYR A 626 -43.05 3.50 15.60
CA TYR A 626 -44.27 2.98 14.98
C TYR A 626 -44.08 1.59 14.39
N ASP A 627 -43.00 1.37 13.64
CA ASP A 627 -42.69 0.11 12.97
C ASP A 627 -42.67 -1.07 13.96
N PRO A 628 -42.00 -0.99 15.14
CA PRO A 628 -42.05 -2.05 16.15
C PRO A 628 -43.46 -2.43 16.63
N LEU A 629 -44.42 -1.50 16.59
CA LEU A 629 -45.80 -1.76 17.00
C LEU A 629 -46.61 -2.53 15.94
N VAL A 630 -46.16 -2.52 14.69
CA VAL A 630 -46.86 -3.12 13.55
C VAL A 630 -46.11 -4.30 12.92
N GLY A 631 -45.01 -4.74 13.53
CA GLY A 631 -44.26 -5.94 13.16
C GLY A 631 -42.89 -5.68 12.54
N GLY A 632 -42.41 -4.43 12.55
CA GLY A 632 -41.02 -4.08 12.29
C GLY A 632 -40.10 -4.50 13.45
N HIS A 633 -38.81 -4.61 13.18
CA HIS A 633 -37.79 -4.97 14.15
C HIS A 633 -37.44 -3.80 15.09
N ASP A 634 -37.29 -4.07 16.39
CA ASP A 634 -36.90 -3.04 17.37
C ASP A 634 -35.37 -2.94 17.51
N PHE A 635 -34.77 -2.01 16.75
CA PHE A 635 -33.34 -1.69 16.83
C PHE A 635 -32.96 -0.79 18.02
N GLY A 636 -33.94 -0.28 18.78
CA GLY A 636 -33.72 0.67 19.87
C GLY A 636 -32.63 0.23 20.86
N PRO A 637 -32.66 -1.02 21.38
CA PRO A 637 -31.64 -1.52 22.29
C PRO A 637 -30.20 -1.46 21.74
N SER A 638 -29.98 -1.81 20.47
CA SER A 638 -28.66 -1.87 19.83
C SER A 638 -28.12 -0.49 19.44
N PHE A 639 -29.02 0.48 19.27
CA PHE A 639 -28.69 1.89 19.02
C PHE A 639 -28.63 2.73 20.31
N GLY A 640 -28.94 2.16 21.47
CA GLY A 640 -29.03 2.91 22.72
C GLY A 640 -30.16 3.95 22.69
N ILE A 641 -31.23 3.69 21.94
CA ILE A 641 -32.37 4.58 21.71
C ILE A 641 -33.57 4.13 22.55
N ILE A 642 -34.26 5.11 23.15
CA ILE A 642 -35.62 4.95 23.69
C ILE A 642 -36.54 5.82 22.84
N ALA A 643 -37.49 5.21 22.13
CA ALA A 643 -38.52 5.95 21.43
C ALA A 643 -39.55 6.51 22.43
N VAL A 644 -39.68 7.83 22.49
CA VAL A 644 -40.49 8.56 23.48
C VAL A 644 -41.93 8.70 23.00
N THR A 645 -42.13 9.13 21.75
CA THR A 645 -43.44 9.26 21.09
C THR A 645 -43.29 9.22 19.58
N GLY A 646 -44.29 8.67 18.88
CA GLY A 646 -44.25 8.58 17.42
C GLY A 646 -44.83 9.78 16.66
N GLY A 647 -44.30 10.01 15.45
CA GLY A 647 -44.94 10.70 14.33
C GLY A 647 -45.65 12.02 14.65
N SER A 648 -44.91 13.05 15.07
CA SER A 648 -45.45 14.42 15.16
C SER A 648 -44.91 15.30 14.03
N PRO A 649 -45.75 16.10 13.34
CA PRO A 649 -45.28 16.99 12.29
C PRO A 649 -44.45 18.10 12.92
N LEU A 650 -43.15 18.15 12.59
CA LEU A 650 -42.25 19.17 13.11
C LEU A 650 -41.94 20.19 12.02
N MET A 651 -42.01 21.47 12.40
CA MET A 651 -41.60 22.59 11.55
C MET A 651 -40.51 23.35 12.29
N GLY A 652 -39.30 23.38 11.74
CA GLY A 652 -38.13 23.99 12.35
C GLY A 652 -36.85 23.67 11.58
N LEU A 653 -35.71 24.15 12.08
CA LEU A 653 -34.39 23.77 11.57
C LEU A 653 -33.88 22.56 12.34
N LEU A 654 -33.40 21.54 11.64
CA LEU A 654 -32.57 20.51 12.24
C LEU A 654 -31.28 21.15 12.73
N SER A 655 -30.85 20.84 13.94
CA SER A 655 -29.64 21.40 14.56
C SER A 655 -28.79 20.29 15.14
N GLY A 656 -27.49 20.33 14.82
CA GLY A 656 -26.50 19.49 15.49
C GLY A 656 -26.31 19.91 16.95
N VAL A 657 -26.12 18.93 17.83
CA VAL A 657 -25.92 19.16 19.27
C VAL A 657 -24.43 19.37 19.58
N PRO A 658 -24.06 20.53 20.17
CA PRO A 658 -22.68 20.79 20.55
C PRO A 658 -22.27 19.98 21.79
N ASN A 659 -20.98 19.63 21.89
CA ASN A 659 -20.41 18.82 22.98
C ASN A 659 -21.06 17.43 23.11
N SER A 660 -21.48 16.86 21.98
CA SER A 660 -21.87 15.46 21.89
C SER A 660 -20.66 14.60 21.46
N LEU A 661 -20.89 13.29 21.31
CA LEU A 661 -19.97 12.35 20.65
C LEU A 661 -19.55 12.77 19.23
N MET A 662 -20.25 13.72 18.62
CA MET A 662 -19.98 14.23 17.27
C MET A 662 -19.79 15.75 17.29
N PRO A 663 -18.64 16.24 17.78
CA PRO A 663 -18.40 17.68 17.93
C PRO A 663 -18.44 18.44 16.60
N GLY A 664 -18.18 17.80 15.45
CA GLY A 664 -18.26 18.41 14.13
C GLY A 664 -19.68 18.82 13.71
N LEU A 665 -20.71 18.31 14.40
CA LEU A 665 -22.10 18.76 14.18
C LEU A 665 -22.39 20.14 14.82
N ALA A 666 -21.52 20.63 15.70
CA ALA A 666 -21.77 21.85 16.45
C ALA A 666 -21.96 23.07 15.52
N GLY A 667 -23.14 23.68 15.57
CA GLY A 667 -23.48 24.87 14.78
C GLY A 667 -23.98 24.57 13.37
N LEU A 668 -24.03 23.31 12.95
CA LEU A 668 -24.72 22.92 11.73
C LEU A 668 -26.23 23.01 11.93
N THR A 669 -26.88 23.71 11.01
CA THR A 669 -28.35 23.80 10.96
C THR A 669 -28.85 23.60 9.54
N SER A 670 -29.96 22.88 9.38
CA SER A 670 -30.56 22.68 8.06
C SER A 670 -32.09 22.77 8.07
N PRO A 671 -32.70 23.47 7.10
CA PRO A 671 -34.11 23.25 6.80
C PRO A 671 -34.35 21.85 6.24
N TYR A 672 -35.52 21.28 6.52
CA TYR A 672 -35.89 19.95 6.06
C TYR A 672 -36.89 20.01 4.91
N PHE A 673 -36.60 19.28 3.82
CA PHE A 673 -37.33 19.37 2.55
C PHE A 673 -37.94 18.04 2.06
N ALA A 674 -37.98 17.01 2.91
CA ALA A 674 -38.49 15.70 2.54
C ALA A 674 -40.01 15.66 2.31
N ALA A 675 -40.50 14.50 1.87
CA ALA A 675 -41.90 14.26 1.49
C ALA A 675 -42.90 14.55 2.63
N ASN A 676 -42.48 14.39 3.90
CA ASN A 676 -43.20 14.86 5.08
C ASN A 676 -42.23 15.17 6.24
N ALA A 677 -42.71 15.61 7.41
CA ALA A 677 -41.88 15.88 8.60
C ALA A 677 -42.39 15.17 9.88
N PHE A 678 -42.83 13.92 9.75
CA PHE A 678 -43.28 13.09 10.88
C PHE A 678 -42.08 12.37 11.49
N PHE A 679 -41.54 12.92 12.57
CA PHE A 679 -40.39 12.33 13.27
C PHE A 679 -40.85 11.65 14.57
N ASP A 680 -40.24 10.51 14.86
CA ASP A 680 -40.18 9.89 16.17
C ASP A 680 -39.29 10.72 17.10
N TRP A 681 -39.73 10.83 18.35
CA TRP A 681 -39.01 11.55 19.38
C TRP A 681 -38.08 10.57 20.06
N LEU A 682 -36.78 10.84 20.02
CA LEU A 682 -35.76 9.91 20.50
C LEU A 682 -35.23 10.34 21.86
N GLY A 683 -34.87 9.37 22.69
CA GLY A 683 -34.06 9.56 23.88
C GLY A 683 -32.83 8.66 23.82
N ALA A 684 -31.74 9.08 24.44
CA ALA A 684 -30.51 8.29 24.51
C ALA A 684 -30.37 7.55 25.84
N ILE A 685 -29.86 6.32 25.79
CA ILE A 685 -29.43 5.52 26.94
C ILE A 685 -27.90 5.61 27.04
N PRO A 686 -27.33 6.21 28.10
CA PRO A 686 -25.88 6.29 28.27
C PRO A 686 -25.21 4.90 28.11
N PRO A 687 -24.10 4.81 27.37
CA PRO A 687 -23.22 5.90 26.92
C PRO A 687 -23.66 6.64 25.65
N ALA A 688 -24.81 6.30 25.05
CA ALA A 688 -25.33 7.02 23.90
C ALA A 688 -25.66 8.49 24.23
N GLU A 689 -25.54 9.36 23.23
CA GLU A 689 -25.79 10.80 23.34
C GLU A 689 -26.71 11.31 22.22
N ILE A 690 -27.46 12.38 22.53
CA ILE A 690 -28.24 13.10 21.53
C ILE A 690 -27.29 13.87 20.61
N ILE A 691 -27.50 13.73 19.30
CA ILE A 691 -26.69 14.39 18.26
C ILE A 691 -27.49 15.36 17.40
N PHE A 692 -28.81 15.21 17.32
CA PHE A 692 -29.69 16.13 16.57
C PHE A 692 -30.95 16.49 17.36
N THR A 693 -31.34 17.76 17.27
CA THR A 693 -32.60 18.28 17.80
C THR A 693 -33.29 19.15 16.75
N MET A 694 -34.58 19.43 16.95
CA MET A 694 -35.21 20.56 16.28
C MET A 694 -34.90 21.86 17.04
N LEU A 695 -34.46 22.90 16.31
CA LEU A 695 -34.20 24.21 16.88
C LEU A 695 -35.51 24.81 17.43
N ASP A 696 -35.44 25.41 18.62
CA ASP A 696 -36.53 26.11 19.32
C ASP A 696 -37.75 25.26 19.76
N MET A 697 -37.75 23.93 19.55
CA MET A 697 -38.77 23.01 20.10
C MET A 697 -38.20 21.62 20.41
N PRO A 698 -38.48 21.01 21.58
CA PRO A 698 -38.28 19.57 21.77
C PRO A 698 -39.25 18.83 20.84
N PRO A 699 -38.76 17.88 20.04
CA PRO A 699 -37.89 16.78 20.51
C PRO A 699 -36.47 16.69 19.93
N ASP A 700 -35.73 15.76 20.52
CA ASP A 700 -34.51 15.17 19.99
C ASP A 700 -34.83 14.12 18.92
N VAL A 701 -34.03 14.08 17.87
CA VAL A 701 -34.34 13.32 16.63
C VAL A 701 -33.13 12.54 16.10
N GLY A 702 -32.02 12.52 16.83
CA GLY A 702 -30.85 11.73 16.49
C GLY A 702 -30.03 11.34 17.71
N VAL A 703 -29.56 10.10 17.72
CA VAL A 703 -28.74 9.51 18.79
C VAL A 703 -27.52 8.83 18.18
N ALA A 704 -26.35 9.01 18.81
CA ALA A 704 -25.14 8.25 18.52
C ALA A 704 -24.76 7.41 19.73
N ASN A 705 -24.27 6.19 19.50
CA ASN A 705 -23.94 5.23 20.55
C ASN A 705 -22.64 4.47 20.23
N PRO A 706 -21.59 4.58 21.07
CA PRO A 706 -20.44 3.71 21.02
C PRO A 706 -20.82 2.39 21.71
N THR A 707 -20.74 1.29 20.97
CA THR A 707 -21.18 -0.02 21.45
C THR A 707 -20.13 -0.64 22.37
N ALA A 708 -20.57 -1.53 23.26
CA ALA A 708 -19.66 -2.22 24.19
C ALA A 708 -18.63 -3.12 23.50
N THR A 709 -18.83 -3.43 22.22
CA THR A 709 -17.96 -4.28 21.39
C THR A 709 -17.04 -3.48 20.47
N GLY A 710 -17.03 -2.15 20.59
CA GLY A 710 -16.12 -1.27 19.85
C GLY A 710 -16.66 -0.76 18.50
N GLY A 711 -17.92 -1.01 18.19
CA GLY A 711 -18.60 -0.43 17.02
C GLY A 711 -19.36 0.84 17.35
N HIS A 712 -19.99 1.45 16.34
CA HIS A 712 -20.67 2.74 16.47
C HIS A 712 -22.02 2.74 15.78
N THR A 713 -23.09 3.07 16.49
CA THR A 713 -24.44 3.15 15.92
C THR A 713 -24.99 4.57 15.94
N ILE A 714 -25.66 4.97 14.85
CA ILE A 714 -26.24 6.29 14.66
C ILE A 714 -27.68 6.12 14.18
N GLY A 715 -28.64 6.52 15.01
CA GLY A 715 -30.05 6.44 14.67
C GLY A 715 -30.66 7.83 14.55
N VAL A 716 -31.28 8.14 13.41
CA VAL A 716 -32.00 9.40 13.20
C VAL A 716 -33.43 9.17 12.74
N SER A 717 -34.31 10.12 13.05
CA SER A 717 -35.73 10.04 12.69
C SER A 717 -36.13 10.87 11.46
N PHE A 718 -35.14 11.35 10.70
CA PHE A 718 -35.33 12.14 9.49
C PHE A 718 -34.46 11.57 8.36
N GLU A 719 -34.75 11.93 7.12
CA GLU A 719 -33.94 11.54 5.95
C GLU A 719 -32.81 12.53 5.73
N LEU A 720 -31.57 12.05 5.70
CA LEU A 720 -30.43 12.92 5.50
C LEU A 720 -30.49 13.62 4.14
N GLY A 721 -30.96 12.93 3.09
CA GLY A 721 -31.19 13.50 1.76
C GLY A 721 -32.19 14.66 1.72
N GLY A 722 -33.02 14.82 2.76
CA GLY A 722 -33.93 15.95 2.94
C GLY A 722 -33.26 17.23 3.48
N THR A 723 -31.94 17.23 3.66
CA THR A 723 -31.19 18.32 4.30
C THR A 723 -30.17 18.97 3.35
N THR A 724 -29.56 20.07 3.81
CA THR A 724 -28.57 20.86 3.07
C THR A 724 -27.14 20.64 3.53
N PHE A 725 -26.93 19.80 4.55
CA PHE A 725 -25.64 19.61 5.22
C PHE A 725 -25.13 18.16 5.15
N VAL A 726 -25.61 17.39 4.14
CA VAL A 726 -25.36 15.95 4.04
C VAL A 726 -23.86 15.65 4.01
N GLU A 727 -23.10 16.45 3.27
CA GLU A 727 -21.65 16.27 3.12
C GLU A 727 -20.93 16.44 4.47
N GLU A 728 -21.23 17.51 5.21
CA GLU A 728 -20.63 17.78 6.52
C GLU A 728 -21.04 16.74 7.56
N VAL A 729 -22.30 16.31 7.55
CA VAL A 729 -22.82 15.30 8.49
C VAL A 729 -22.24 13.92 8.20
N VAL A 730 -22.16 13.49 6.94
CA VAL A 730 -21.53 12.21 6.56
C VAL A 730 -20.05 12.22 6.92
N GLY A 731 -19.36 13.35 6.73
CA GLY A 731 -17.98 13.54 7.20
C GLY A 731 -17.80 13.22 8.67
N GLU A 732 -18.69 13.76 9.52
CA GLU A 732 -18.65 13.51 10.96
C GLU A 732 -19.06 12.07 11.33
N PHE A 733 -20.04 11.49 10.61
CA PHE A 733 -20.44 10.10 10.82
C PHE A 733 -19.30 9.12 10.52
N VAL A 734 -18.53 9.36 9.46
CA VAL A 734 -17.34 8.57 9.12
C VAL A 734 -16.28 8.69 10.21
N VAL A 735 -16.02 9.89 10.73
CA VAL A 735 -15.09 10.08 11.86
C VAL A 735 -15.54 9.29 13.08
N PHE A 736 -16.84 9.28 13.39
CA PHE A 736 -17.38 8.51 14.51
C PHE A 736 -17.30 7.00 14.26
N PHE A 737 -17.56 6.53 13.04
CA PHE A 737 -17.48 5.11 12.69
C PHE A 737 -16.07 4.53 12.76
N GLU A 738 -15.07 5.35 12.47
CA GLU A 738 -13.65 4.95 12.39
C GLU A 738 -12.83 5.29 13.65
N GLY A 739 -13.41 6.03 14.60
CA GLY A 739 -12.82 6.29 15.92
C GLY A 739 -12.92 5.09 16.84
#